data_AF-A0A6L5X998-F1
#
_entry.id   AF-A0A6L5X998-F1
#
_cell.length_a   1.000
_cell.length_b   1.000
_cell.length_c   1.000
_cell.angle_alpha   90.00
_cell.angle_beta   90.00
_cell.angle_gamma   90.00
#
_symmetry.space_group_name_H-M   'P 1'
#
loop_
_entity.id
_entity.type
_entity.pdbx_description
1 polymer ?
#
loop_
_entity_poly.entity_id
_entity_poly.type
_entity_poly.pdbx_seq_one_letter_code
_entity_poly.pdbx_strand_id
1 'polypeptide(L)'
;MLTKYILTTGSTEHVVTDDCLKNWDEIAFSLKRTDYSGVMRSFSTEFVFVGKIKDLLWELFLSDGFKASASIAVYTITNTHEWEKQYESTLDFSTIEVENGMLTINAMDNALASLLKSKKSQKYEYPVSSFDTTRVNISRVELSSYACYTFPVTNNPTGFVTALLNTNSSQIISKDYIEPCSEIADPGYGSVYRAFANVKQSGLSLKVDLLGTVRCYFCPAAKGASYGSDMPVSYLEVITGLPAEGTASDIIKSHGYLTCDDIQTQLLHGQLVNILVNSDKENVFGTLQELKDAAASRFGTLTSEHNGIFGVVGSVTDYTSKNYWDSNDIYEYQNSRWINKGKAANYYQDRSINLGIHGYFGSVTVPLPAGNNGAYVCLRITGSTLYLSNASMTASWSEPVRTTRSCRCIKPLQLITRIVKSITGKDTEVSIVDDEAGLLASTLLLPGEELRQISDAKVYSTFKNFSDWMEAVFGYTYRVVDNGLQFLHRSAVFTDSVSKKIENFNDLKLSIVDDLIYSTVEAGYSKKEYGEIDGRLEKNFTNYYSTGYSLTDKKLSLISKYRADSYGIEFTARKSESETTDDKADEDVFFINYTSNASTGVNSYLPKNNDVYNPSVCVKNNKGFISVLGNGKELTLVMTSSDGNNSLANVAIDAGENLFTAVEIELSTDDMALPDDLNALVQFDYNGYRYKGFIKEAECRFGRLNGVDYKLIVKEITTL
;
A
#
# COMPACT_ATOMS: atom_id res chain seq x y z
N MET A 1 25.73 39.87 -34.67
CA MET A 1 25.09 40.45 -33.49
C MET A 1 26.22 40.99 -32.64
N LEU A 2 26.20 42.26 -32.22
CA LEU A 2 27.22 42.75 -31.30
C LEU A 2 26.88 42.25 -29.90
N THR A 3 27.89 41.74 -29.19
CA THR A 3 27.79 41.25 -27.82
C THR A 3 28.55 42.16 -26.87
N LYS A 4 28.04 42.33 -25.65
CA LYS A 4 28.72 43.06 -24.58
C LYS A 4 28.65 42.26 -23.29
N TYR A 5 29.78 42.15 -22.61
CA TYR A 5 29.91 41.44 -21.35
C TYR A 5 30.20 42.42 -20.22
N ILE A 6 29.47 42.31 -19.10
CA ILE A 6 29.66 43.14 -17.91
C ILE A 6 29.90 42.23 -16.71
N LEU A 7 31.03 42.42 -16.03
CA LEU A 7 31.34 41.76 -14.76
C LEU A 7 30.99 42.72 -13.61
N THR A 8 30.19 42.26 -12.65
CA THR A 8 29.85 43.03 -11.44
C THR A 8 30.57 42.43 -10.24
N THR A 9 31.33 43.24 -9.51
CA THR A 9 31.98 42.86 -8.24
C THR A 9 31.46 43.80 -7.14
N GLY A 10 30.71 43.27 -6.18
CA GLY A 10 30.02 44.11 -5.18
C GLY A 10 29.02 45.08 -5.84
N SER A 11 29.29 46.39 -5.75
CA SER A 11 28.48 47.45 -6.40
C SER A 11 29.12 48.04 -7.65
N THR A 12 30.25 47.48 -8.12
CA THR A 12 31.03 48.03 -9.23
C THR A 12 30.86 47.17 -10.48
N GLU A 13 30.55 47.80 -11.61
CA GLU A 13 30.47 47.17 -12.92
C GLU A 13 31.76 47.39 -13.72
N HIS A 14 32.25 46.33 -14.36
CA HIS A 14 33.44 46.31 -15.21
C HIS A 14 33.06 45.81 -16.59
N VAL A 15 33.34 46.59 -17.63
CA VAL A 15 33.15 46.12 -19.01
C VAL A 15 34.26 45.12 -19.34
N VAL A 16 33.87 43.89 -19.69
CA VAL A 16 34.78 42.86 -20.16
C VAL A 16 35.01 43.11 -21.65
N THR A 17 36.22 43.56 -21.98
CA THR A 17 36.64 43.82 -23.36
C THR A 17 37.04 42.53 -24.06
N ASP A 18 37.00 42.51 -25.40
CA ASP A 18 37.23 41.29 -26.21
C ASP A 18 38.58 40.61 -25.96
N ASP A 19 39.58 41.38 -25.51
CA ASP A 19 40.91 40.90 -25.13
C ASP A 19 40.97 40.26 -23.73
N CYS A 20 39.88 40.31 -22.96
CA CYS A 20 39.79 39.83 -21.57
C CYS A 20 38.95 38.56 -21.41
N LEU A 21 38.23 38.14 -22.44
CA LEU A 21 37.44 36.90 -22.44
C LEU A 21 37.88 36.03 -23.61
N LYS A 22 38.57 34.94 -23.32
CA LYS A 22 39.20 34.11 -24.35
C LYS A 22 38.19 33.28 -25.13
N ASN A 23 37.22 32.68 -24.45
CA ASN A 23 36.19 31.81 -25.02
C ASN A 23 34.90 32.57 -25.39
N TRP A 24 35.03 33.86 -25.76
CA TRP A 24 33.89 34.73 -26.07
C TRP A 24 33.00 34.20 -27.22
N ASP A 25 33.58 33.40 -28.12
CA ASP A 25 32.94 32.78 -29.27
C ASP A 25 32.30 31.41 -28.98
N GLU A 26 32.59 30.85 -27.81
CA GLU A 26 31.99 29.62 -27.27
C GLU A 26 30.81 29.92 -26.33
N ILE A 27 30.59 31.19 -25.98
CA ILE A 27 29.43 31.59 -25.17
C ILE A 27 28.15 31.42 -25.99
N ALA A 28 27.29 30.53 -25.51
CA ALA A 28 26.10 30.08 -26.19
C ALA A 28 24.87 30.19 -25.29
N PHE A 29 23.73 30.33 -25.96
CA PHE A 29 22.40 30.10 -25.43
C PHE A 29 21.89 28.79 -26.01
N SER A 30 21.36 27.93 -25.17
CA SER A 30 20.75 26.68 -25.61
C SER A 30 19.34 26.53 -25.07
N LEU A 31 18.43 26.10 -25.94
CA LEU A 31 17.13 25.58 -25.59
C LEU A 31 17.24 24.07 -25.55
N LYS A 32 16.94 23.43 -24.42
CA LYS A 32 17.04 21.97 -24.28
C LYS A 32 15.77 21.38 -23.70
N ARG A 33 15.29 20.32 -24.33
CA ARG A 33 14.23 19.45 -23.81
C ARG A 33 14.88 18.29 -23.07
N THR A 34 14.84 18.32 -21.73
CA THR A 34 15.38 17.22 -20.91
C THR A 34 14.29 16.16 -20.73
N ASP A 35 14.61 14.88 -20.90
CA ASP A 35 13.67 13.76 -20.71
C ASP A 35 12.35 13.86 -21.50
N TYR A 36 12.38 14.50 -22.68
CA TYR A 36 11.19 14.77 -23.52
C TYR A 36 10.07 15.56 -22.81
N SER A 37 10.45 16.31 -21.76
CA SER A 37 9.58 17.22 -21.00
C SER A 37 9.45 18.59 -21.69
N GLY A 38 9.21 19.69 -20.98
CA GLY A 38 9.24 21.03 -21.59
C GLY A 38 10.61 21.51 -22.08
N VAL A 39 10.62 22.54 -22.92
CA VAL A 39 11.87 23.24 -23.31
C VAL A 39 12.36 24.11 -22.15
N MET A 40 13.62 23.94 -21.80
CA MET A 40 14.32 24.68 -20.74
C MET A 40 15.43 25.52 -21.37
N ARG A 41 15.61 26.75 -20.90
CA ARG A 41 16.73 27.61 -21.29
C ARG A 41 17.96 27.26 -20.45
N SER A 42 19.11 27.15 -21.10
CA SER A 42 20.42 26.99 -20.46
C SER A 42 21.42 27.89 -21.18
N PHE A 43 22.39 28.40 -20.44
CA PHE A 43 23.44 29.29 -20.94
C PHE A 43 24.80 28.67 -20.67
N SER A 44 25.82 29.07 -21.43
CA SER A 44 27.20 28.64 -21.15
C SER A 44 27.56 28.95 -19.70
N THR A 45 28.04 27.91 -19.02
CA THR A 45 28.40 27.98 -17.61
C THR A 45 29.88 28.25 -17.41
N GLU A 46 30.73 28.20 -18.42
CA GLU A 46 32.19 28.35 -18.25
C GLU A 46 32.70 29.64 -18.91
N PHE A 47 33.50 30.41 -18.17
CA PHE A 47 34.15 31.62 -18.66
C PHE A 47 35.67 31.53 -18.46
N VAL A 48 36.43 31.82 -19.52
CA VAL A 48 37.89 31.82 -19.51
C VAL A 48 38.38 33.26 -19.61
N PHE A 49 38.73 33.85 -18.48
CA PHE A 49 39.21 35.21 -18.39
C PHE A 49 40.73 35.30 -18.56
N VAL A 50 41.17 36.40 -19.17
CA VAL A 50 42.57 36.77 -19.34
C VAL A 50 42.76 38.27 -19.05
N GLY A 51 44.02 38.69 -18.92
CA GLY A 51 44.38 40.09 -18.69
C GLY A 51 43.78 40.68 -17.41
N LYS A 52 43.36 41.95 -17.49
CA LYS A 52 42.89 42.73 -16.32
C LYS A 52 41.70 42.11 -15.58
N ILE A 53 40.77 41.44 -16.28
CA ILE A 53 39.59 40.83 -15.64
C ILE A 53 39.99 39.58 -14.87
N LYS A 54 40.92 38.78 -15.41
CA LYS A 54 41.50 37.63 -14.71
C LYS A 54 42.23 38.06 -13.43
N ASP A 55 43.03 39.13 -13.50
CA ASP A 55 43.74 39.63 -12.32
C ASP A 55 42.77 40.15 -11.25
N LEU A 56 41.72 40.87 -11.65
CA LEU A 56 40.65 41.34 -10.75
C LEU A 56 39.95 40.19 -10.02
N LEU A 57 39.55 39.14 -10.75
CA LEU A 57 38.88 37.97 -10.16
C LEU A 57 39.83 37.19 -9.25
N TRP A 58 41.11 37.09 -9.61
CA TRP A 58 42.12 36.44 -8.79
C TRP A 58 42.39 37.20 -7.48
N GLU A 59 42.51 38.53 -7.55
CA GLU A 59 42.66 39.37 -6.35
C GLU A 59 41.45 39.27 -5.42
N LEU A 60 40.23 39.26 -5.98
CA LEU A 60 39.00 39.08 -5.22
C LEU A 60 38.95 37.70 -4.53
N PHE A 61 39.41 36.64 -5.20
CA PHE A 61 39.53 35.32 -4.58
C PHE A 61 40.60 35.29 -3.47
N LEU A 62 41.74 35.96 -3.67
CA LEU A 62 42.79 36.02 -2.65
C LEU A 62 42.35 36.81 -1.40
N SER A 63 41.50 37.83 -1.56
CA SER A 63 41.00 38.62 -0.43
C SER A 63 39.94 37.89 0.37
N ASP A 64 38.97 37.27 -0.30
CA ASP A 64 37.74 36.80 0.33
C ASP A 64 37.59 35.27 0.31
N GLY A 65 38.47 34.56 -0.40
CA GLY A 65 38.40 33.11 -0.59
C GLY A 65 37.07 32.68 -1.22
N PHE A 66 36.46 31.62 -0.69
CA PHE A 66 35.15 31.15 -1.12
C PHE A 66 33.98 32.07 -0.73
N LYS A 67 34.24 33.20 -0.05
CA LYS A 67 33.24 34.26 0.16
C LYS A 67 33.25 35.33 -0.93
N ALA A 68 34.22 35.28 -1.85
CA ALA A 68 34.26 36.16 -3.02
C ALA A 68 32.94 36.09 -3.80
N SER A 69 32.50 37.24 -4.31
CA SER A 69 31.23 37.37 -5.03
C SER A 69 31.37 38.27 -6.24
N ALA A 70 31.04 37.72 -7.40
CA ALA A 70 31.00 38.43 -8.67
C ALA A 70 29.88 37.85 -9.54
N SER A 71 29.30 38.64 -10.44
CA SER A 71 28.39 38.16 -11.50
C SER A 71 28.87 38.60 -12.87
N ILE A 72 28.50 37.84 -13.91
CA ILE A 72 28.69 38.21 -15.30
C ILE A 72 27.35 38.29 -16.00
N ALA A 73 27.15 39.36 -16.77
CA ALA A 73 25.98 39.59 -17.60
C ALA A 73 26.37 39.67 -19.08
N VAL A 74 25.55 39.03 -19.93
CA VAL A 74 25.68 39.02 -21.39
C VAL A 74 24.59 39.88 -21.98
N TYR A 75 24.97 40.82 -22.84
CA TYR A 75 24.06 41.70 -23.56
C TYR A 75 24.23 41.51 -25.06
N THR A 76 23.13 41.67 -25.78
CA THR A 76 23.13 41.72 -27.25
C THR A 76 22.41 42.97 -27.73
N ILE A 77 22.76 43.43 -28.93
CA ILE A 77 22.11 44.60 -29.53
C ILE A 77 20.80 44.22 -30.24
N THR A 78 19.72 44.94 -29.97
CA THR A 78 18.42 44.79 -30.64
C THR A 78 18.41 45.49 -32.01
N ASN A 79 17.37 45.25 -32.80
CA ASN A 79 17.12 45.97 -34.06
C ASN A 79 16.88 47.48 -33.86
N THR A 80 16.62 47.93 -32.63
CA THR A 80 16.49 49.35 -32.26
C THR A 80 17.83 49.95 -31.78
N HIS A 81 18.94 49.22 -31.88
CA HIS A 81 20.27 49.58 -31.37
C HIS A 81 20.34 49.76 -29.84
N GLU A 82 19.45 49.12 -29.10
CA GLU A 82 19.47 49.10 -27.65
C GLU A 82 20.15 47.82 -27.15
N TRP A 83 20.87 47.90 -26.03
CA TRP A 83 21.48 46.73 -25.40
C TRP A 83 20.44 46.04 -24.53
N GLU A 84 20.10 44.80 -24.87
CA GLU A 84 19.21 43.95 -24.09
C GLU A 84 20.02 42.89 -23.33
N LYS A 85 19.77 42.77 -22.02
CA LYS A 85 20.40 41.76 -21.17
C LYS A 85 19.80 40.39 -21.49
N GLN A 86 20.63 39.47 -21.96
CA GLN A 86 20.23 38.10 -22.30
C GLN A 86 20.40 37.14 -21.13
N TYR A 87 21.48 37.32 -20.36
CA TYR A 87 21.85 36.44 -19.25
C TYR A 87 22.56 37.23 -18.17
N GLU A 88 22.37 36.82 -16.91
CA GLU A 88 23.21 37.24 -15.80
C GLU A 88 23.33 36.10 -14.81
N SER A 89 24.55 35.83 -14.35
CA SER A 89 24.81 34.77 -13.38
C SER A 89 25.97 35.11 -12.47
N THR A 90 25.88 34.67 -11.22
CA THR A 90 26.99 34.72 -10.26
C THR A 90 28.09 33.74 -10.68
N LEU A 91 29.35 34.08 -10.42
CA LEU A 91 30.50 33.22 -10.63
C LEU A 91 30.75 32.34 -9.40
N ASP A 92 31.03 31.06 -9.62
CA ASP A 92 31.32 30.06 -8.60
C ASP A 92 32.82 29.97 -8.34
N PHE A 93 33.28 30.71 -7.33
CA PHE A 93 34.68 30.71 -6.90
C PHE A 93 35.17 29.36 -6.36
N SER A 94 34.29 28.37 -6.14
CA SER A 94 34.71 27.00 -5.82
C SER A 94 35.24 26.22 -7.03
N THR A 95 35.00 26.72 -8.24
CA THR A 95 35.39 26.09 -9.52
C THR A 95 36.58 26.77 -10.19
N ILE A 96 37.27 27.66 -9.48
CA ILE A 96 38.36 28.44 -10.05
C ILE A 96 39.56 27.56 -10.41
N GLU A 97 39.97 27.63 -11.67
CA GLU A 97 41.19 26.98 -12.17
C GLU A 97 42.08 28.05 -12.81
N VAL A 98 43.36 28.08 -12.42
CA VAL A 98 44.33 29.05 -12.95
C VAL A 98 45.49 28.30 -13.58
N GLU A 99 45.55 28.34 -14.91
CA GLU A 99 46.60 27.70 -15.70
C GLU A 99 47.05 28.60 -16.85
N ASN A 100 48.35 28.63 -17.12
CA ASN A 100 48.93 29.30 -18.30
C ASN A 100 48.48 30.77 -18.49
N GLY A 101 48.31 31.52 -17.40
CA GLY A 101 47.87 32.93 -17.45
C GLY A 101 46.38 33.14 -17.70
N MET A 102 45.59 32.07 -17.67
CA MET A 102 44.13 32.08 -17.81
C MET A 102 43.48 31.74 -16.47
N LEU A 103 42.30 32.29 -16.23
CA LEU A 103 41.44 31.93 -15.12
C LEU A 103 40.13 31.39 -15.69
N THR A 104 39.90 30.11 -15.49
CA THR A 104 38.65 29.43 -15.82
C THR A 104 37.78 29.42 -14.57
N ILE A 105 36.51 29.80 -14.73
CA ILE A 105 35.54 29.81 -13.64
C ILE A 105 34.15 29.52 -14.19
N ASN A 106 33.40 28.70 -13.45
CA ASN A 106 32.01 28.44 -13.78
C ASN A 106 31.08 29.54 -13.25
N ALA A 107 29.98 29.77 -13.94
CA ALA A 107 28.85 30.55 -13.52
C ALA A 107 27.80 29.63 -12.89
N MET A 108 27.30 30.01 -11.71
CA MET A 108 26.23 29.30 -11.01
C MET A 108 24.92 29.40 -11.79
N ASP A 109 24.54 28.33 -12.47
CA ASP A 109 23.25 28.28 -13.17
C ASP A 109 22.08 28.28 -12.16
N ASN A 110 21.59 29.48 -11.86
CA ASN A 110 20.47 29.74 -10.95
C ASN A 110 19.11 29.62 -11.65
N ALA A 111 19.06 29.15 -12.90
CA ALA A 111 17.79 28.87 -13.55
C ALA A 111 17.00 27.83 -12.73
N LEU A 112 15.68 27.98 -12.71
CA LEU A 112 14.79 27.03 -12.03
C LEU A 112 15.07 25.59 -12.49
N ALA A 113 15.34 25.39 -13.78
CA ALA A 113 15.75 24.12 -14.37
C ALA A 113 16.91 23.45 -13.62
N SER A 114 17.97 24.23 -13.40
CA SER A 114 19.24 23.76 -12.85
C SER A 114 19.17 23.57 -11.34
N LEU A 115 18.40 24.39 -10.64
CA LEU A 115 18.06 24.18 -9.23
C LEU A 115 17.24 22.91 -9.02
N LEU A 116 16.20 22.68 -9.84
CA LEU A 116 15.42 21.45 -9.79
C LEU A 116 16.29 20.23 -10.08
N LYS A 117 17.13 20.29 -11.13
CA LYS A 117 18.02 19.18 -11.50
C LYS A 117 19.03 18.83 -10.41
N SER A 118 19.66 19.83 -9.79
CA SER A 118 20.69 19.63 -8.75
C SER A 118 20.11 19.10 -7.45
N LYS A 119 18.91 19.53 -7.06
CA LYS A 119 18.26 19.15 -5.80
C LYS A 119 17.14 18.12 -5.97
N LYS A 120 16.94 17.52 -7.15
CA LYS A 120 15.81 16.62 -7.42
C LYS A 120 15.70 15.45 -6.45
N SER A 121 16.84 14.94 -5.98
CA SER A 121 16.93 13.80 -5.06
C SER A 121 17.01 14.20 -3.58
N GLN A 122 17.06 15.50 -3.27
CA GLN A 122 17.08 15.97 -1.88
C GLN A 122 15.76 15.60 -1.21
N LYS A 123 15.86 14.90 -0.06
CA LYS A 123 14.72 14.54 0.76
C LYS A 123 14.30 15.73 1.62
N TYR A 124 13.02 16.04 1.58
CA TYR A 124 12.39 17.04 2.41
C TYR A 124 11.35 16.39 3.33
N GLU A 125 11.19 17.00 4.50
CA GLU A 125 10.25 16.61 5.54
C GLU A 125 9.41 17.83 5.88
N TYR A 126 8.09 17.66 5.90
CA TYR A 126 7.16 18.74 6.22
C TYR A 126 6.09 18.26 7.21
N PRO A 127 5.81 19.02 8.28
CA PRO A 127 4.67 18.73 9.14
C PRO A 127 3.37 18.77 8.33
N VAL A 128 2.50 17.78 8.50
CA VAL A 128 1.18 17.73 7.85
C VAL A 128 0.33 18.94 8.24
N SER A 129 0.50 19.43 9.47
CA SER A 129 -0.14 20.66 9.96
C SER A 129 0.27 21.93 9.22
N SER A 130 1.35 21.91 8.42
CA SER A 130 1.78 23.06 7.62
C SER A 130 1.04 23.22 6.29
N PHE A 131 0.15 22.27 5.96
CA PHE A 131 -0.67 22.28 4.74
C PHE A 131 -2.12 22.60 5.07
N ASP A 132 -2.85 23.18 4.10
CA ASP A 132 -4.31 23.22 4.13
C ASP A 132 -4.85 21.86 3.70
N THR A 133 -5.21 21.04 4.69
CA THR A 133 -5.49 19.61 4.49
C THR A 133 -6.96 19.32 4.27
N THR A 134 -7.23 18.29 3.46
CA THR A 134 -8.58 17.74 3.27
C THR A 134 -8.77 16.56 4.21
N ARG A 135 -9.76 16.63 5.11
CA ARG A 135 -10.11 15.49 5.97
C ARG A 135 -10.83 14.42 5.15
N VAL A 136 -10.38 13.18 5.26
CA VAL A 136 -10.96 12.00 4.60
C VAL A 136 -11.19 10.89 5.59
N ASN A 137 -12.38 10.30 5.54
CA ASN A 137 -12.74 9.11 6.29
C ASN A 137 -12.22 7.86 5.56
N ILE A 138 -11.14 7.28 6.08
CA ILE A 138 -10.46 6.09 5.58
C ILE A 138 -11.17 4.84 6.12
N SER A 139 -11.91 4.18 5.23
CA SER A 139 -12.51 2.88 5.55
C SER A 139 -11.45 1.79 5.57
N ARG A 140 -11.57 0.87 6.54
CA ARG A 140 -10.61 -0.20 6.81
C ARG A 140 -10.89 -1.44 5.95
N VAL A 141 -9.89 -2.29 5.75
CA VAL A 141 -10.04 -3.58 5.06
C VAL A 141 -10.39 -4.66 6.08
N GLU A 142 -11.40 -5.47 5.80
CA GLU A 142 -11.67 -6.69 6.56
C GLU A 142 -10.65 -7.76 6.16
N LEU A 143 -9.88 -8.26 7.14
CA LEU A 143 -8.91 -9.34 6.91
C LEU A 143 -9.55 -10.67 7.27
N SER A 144 -9.44 -11.63 6.34
CA SER A 144 -9.95 -12.98 6.53
C SER A 144 -8.81 -13.92 6.89
N SER A 145 -8.86 -14.44 8.11
CA SER A 145 -7.82 -15.30 8.66
C SER A 145 -8.34 -16.73 8.73
N TYR A 146 -7.46 -17.72 8.53
CA TYR A 146 -7.82 -19.12 8.71
C TYR A 146 -6.64 -19.99 9.16
N ALA A 147 -6.95 -21.06 9.89
CA ALA A 147 -6.01 -22.07 10.33
C ALA A 147 -6.53 -23.45 9.89
N CYS A 148 -5.68 -24.27 9.28
CA CYS A 148 -6.03 -25.62 8.85
C CYS A 148 -5.31 -26.68 9.69
N TYR A 149 -6.07 -27.66 10.16
CA TYR A 149 -5.61 -28.82 10.92
C TYR A 149 -5.82 -30.07 10.07
N THR A 150 -4.75 -30.78 9.73
CA THR A 150 -4.83 -32.03 8.98
C THR A 150 -4.77 -33.23 9.93
N PHE A 151 -5.68 -34.17 9.75
CA PHE A 151 -5.64 -35.44 10.47
C PHE A 151 -4.77 -36.43 9.67
N PRO A 152 -3.84 -37.17 10.30
CA PRO A 152 -3.06 -38.18 9.59
C PRO A 152 -3.98 -39.30 9.06
N VAL A 153 -3.55 -39.90 7.95
CA VAL A 153 -4.25 -41.02 7.33
C VAL A 153 -4.15 -42.25 8.23
N THR A 154 -5.28 -42.89 8.55
CA THR A 154 -5.28 -44.11 9.37
C THR A 154 -6.00 -45.27 8.71
N ASN A 155 -5.30 -46.40 8.61
CA ASN A 155 -5.84 -47.67 8.13
C ASN A 155 -6.22 -48.63 9.29
N ASN A 156 -6.16 -48.17 10.55
CA ASN A 156 -6.20 -49.05 11.72
C ASN A 156 -7.62 -49.13 12.31
N PRO A 157 -8.23 -50.32 12.45
CA PRO A 157 -9.58 -50.48 13.02
C PRO A 157 -9.69 -50.10 14.50
N THR A 158 -8.56 -50.01 15.22
CA THR A 158 -8.47 -49.63 16.64
C THR A 158 -7.10 -49.01 16.90
N GLY A 159 -7.01 -47.68 17.00
CA GLY A 159 -5.73 -47.01 17.31
C GLY A 159 -5.75 -45.49 17.15
N PHE A 160 -4.77 -44.83 17.79
CA PHE A 160 -4.63 -43.37 17.91
C PHE A 160 -4.35 -42.65 16.58
N VAL A 161 -4.96 -41.47 16.43
CA VAL A 161 -4.69 -40.48 15.37
C VAL A 161 -4.09 -39.23 16.03
N THR A 162 -2.82 -38.91 15.77
CA THR A 162 -2.18 -37.66 16.21
C THR A 162 -2.34 -36.62 15.11
N ALA A 163 -3.23 -35.62 15.28
CA ALA A 163 -3.34 -34.53 14.29
C ALA A 163 -1.97 -33.84 14.13
N LEU A 164 -1.38 -33.95 12.94
CA LEU A 164 -0.15 -33.25 12.62
C LEU A 164 -0.53 -31.84 12.23
N LEU A 165 -0.02 -30.87 12.98
CA LEU A 165 -0.14 -29.46 12.63
C LEU A 165 0.70 -29.26 11.37
N ASN A 166 0.05 -29.20 10.21
CA ASN A 166 0.77 -28.84 9.00
C ASN A 166 0.99 -27.32 9.06
N THR A 167 2.17 -26.91 9.50
CA THR A 167 2.59 -25.50 9.58
C THR A 167 2.74 -24.83 8.21
N ASN A 168 2.35 -25.52 7.12
CA ASN A 168 2.40 -25.01 5.77
C ASN A 168 1.04 -24.45 5.33
N SER A 169 0.71 -23.25 5.78
CA SER A 169 -0.06 -22.25 5.02
C SER A 169 -0.04 -20.91 5.76
N SER A 170 0.97 -20.10 5.44
CA SER A 170 1.00 -18.63 5.51
C SER A 170 0.59 -17.86 6.78
N GLN A 171 0.25 -18.47 7.92
CA GLN A 171 -0.14 -17.68 9.10
C GLN A 171 0.44 -18.27 10.39
N ILE A 172 1.21 -17.42 11.08
CA ILE A 172 1.36 -17.46 12.52
C ILE A 172 -0.03 -17.68 13.09
N ILE A 173 -0.23 -18.79 13.81
CA ILE A 173 -1.37 -18.92 14.72
C ILE A 173 -1.33 -17.66 15.59
N SER A 174 -2.25 -16.71 15.37
CA SER A 174 -2.46 -15.72 16.42
C SER A 174 -2.97 -16.53 17.61
N LYS A 175 -2.07 -16.78 18.55
CA LYS A 175 -2.37 -17.39 19.85
C LYS A 175 -3.46 -16.61 20.59
N ASP A 176 -3.81 -15.43 20.10
CA ASP A 176 -4.87 -14.58 20.59
C ASP A 176 -6.28 -15.07 20.19
N TYR A 177 -6.43 -15.91 19.15
CA TYR A 177 -7.72 -16.45 18.69
C TYR A 177 -7.90 -17.95 18.94
N ILE A 178 -6.91 -18.79 18.62
CA ILE A 178 -6.98 -20.25 18.81
C ILE A 178 -5.62 -20.80 19.25
N GLU A 179 -5.59 -21.69 20.24
CA GLU A 179 -4.38 -22.38 20.70
C GLU A 179 -4.54 -23.92 20.56
N PRO A 180 -3.61 -24.63 19.91
CA PRO A 180 -3.66 -26.09 19.82
C PRO A 180 -3.44 -26.75 21.18
N CYS A 181 -4.22 -27.77 21.52
CA CYS A 181 -4.05 -28.53 22.76
C CYS A 181 -2.98 -29.62 22.59
N SER A 182 -2.06 -29.71 23.55
CA SER A 182 -0.88 -30.61 23.47
C SER A 182 -1.11 -32.04 23.95
N GLU A 183 -2.25 -32.36 24.56
CA GLU A 183 -2.49 -33.68 25.17
C GLU A 183 -3.82 -34.29 24.72
N ILE A 184 -3.72 -35.42 24.01
CA ILE A 184 -4.83 -36.30 23.63
C ILE A 184 -4.77 -37.50 24.58
N ALA A 185 -5.57 -37.49 25.64
CA ALA A 185 -5.66 -38.64 26.55
C ALA A 185 -6.65 -39.70 26.07
N ASP A 186 -6.38 -40.94 26.44
CA ASP A 186 -7.09 -42.17 26.09
C ASP A 186 -8.27 -42.44 27.04
N PRO A 187 -9.54 -42.36 26.62
CA PRO A 187 -10.62 -43.05 27.29
C PRO A 187 -10.79 -44.41 26.61
N GLY A 188 -10.47 -45.49 27.33
CA GLY A 188 -10.56 -46.85 26.81
C GLY A 188 -11.90 -47.18 26.14
N TYR A 189 -11.84 -48.12 25.19
CA TYR A 189 -12.91 -48.75 24.40
C TYR A 189 -14.36 -48.25 24.62
N GLY A 190 -14.90 -47.53 23.61
CA GLY A 190 -16.36 -47.42 23.42
C GLY A 190 -16.88 -46.11 22.81
N SER A 191 -16.15 -44.99 22.95
CA SER A 191 -16.46 -43.70 22.32
C SER A 191 -15.24 -42.81 22.48
N VAL A 192 -14.69 -42.26 21.39
CA VAL A 192 -13.47 -41.45 21.48
C VAL A 192 -13.85 -39.97 21.45
N TYR A 193 -13.69 -39.29 22.60
CA TYR A 193 -13.83 -37.85 22.74
C TYR A 193 -12.44 -37.21 22.59
N ARG A 194 -12.29 -36.20 21.70
CA ARG A 194 -11.00 -35.52 21.52
C ARG A 194 -11.17 -34.01 21.47
N ALA A 195 -10.53 -33.31 22.41
CA ALA A 195 -10.30 -31.87 22.36
C ALA A 195 -9.02 -31.61 21.56
N PHE A 196 -9.04 -30.65 20.63
CA PHE A 196 -7.88 -30.39 19.75
C PHE A 196 -7.50 -28.90 19.65
N ALA A 197 -8.39 -27.99 20.05
CA ALA A 197 -8.11 -26.57 20.05
C ALA A 197 -8.88 -25.83 21.15
N ASN A 198 -8.22 -24.86 21.78
CA ASN A 198 -8.76 -23.91 22.74
C ASN A 198 -9.10 -22.59 22.03
N VAL A 199 -10.34 -22.14 22.13
CA VAL A 199 -10.85 -20.88 21.57
C VAL A 199 -10.50 -19.75 22.53
N LYS A 200 -9.69 -18.79 22.11
CA LYS A 200 -9.33 -17.61 22.91
C LYS A 200 -10.29 -16.44 22.67
N GLN A 201 -10.86 -16.35 21.46
CA GLN A 201 -11.84 -15.33 21.06
C GLN A 201 -12.98 -15.92 20.22
N SER A 202 -14.22 -15.52 20.51
CA SER A 202 -15.45 -15.89 19.79
C SER A 202 -15.61 -15.16 18.45
N GLY A 203 -16.49 -15.63 17.56
CA GLY A 203 -16.65 -15.07 16.19
C GLY A 203 -15.93 -15.87 15.09
N LEU A 204 -15.52 -17.09 15.39
CA LEU A 204 -14.86 -18.02 14.48
C LEU A 204 -15.90 -18.81 13.65
N SER A 205 -15.54 -19.24 12.44
CA SER A 205 -16.28 -20.22 11.64
C SER A 205 -15.42 -21.46 11.42
N LEU A 206 -15.89 -22.61 11.88
CA LEU A 206 -15.18 -23.88 11.76
C LEU A 206 -15.76 -24.71 10.61
N LYS A 207 -14.93 -25.08 9.65
CA LYS A 207 -15.22 -26.05 8.60
C LYS A 207 -14.55 -27.37 8.95
N VAL A 208 -15.29 -28.47 8.98
CA VAL A 208 -14.73 -29.82 9.18
C VAL A 208 -15.03 -30.66 7.95
N ASP A 209 -13.98 -31.20 7.34
CA ASP A 209 -14.02 -32.08 6.16
C ASP A 209 -13.59 -33.50 6.59
N LEU A 210 -14.56 -34.42 6.74
CA LEU A 210 -14.34 -35.79 7.23
C LEU A 210 -14.94 -36.84 6.29
N LEU A 211 -14.35 -38.04 6.30
CA LEU A 211 -14.88 -39.24 5.67
C LEU A 211 -15.53 -40.14 6.73
N GLY A 212 -16.82 -39.92 7.03
CA GLY A 212 -17.61 -40.74 7.97
C GLY A 212 -18.62 -39.97 8.81
N THR A 213 -19.37 -40.68 9.67
CA THR A 213 -20.38 -40.08 10.56
C THR A 213 -19.73 -39.46 11.80
N VAL A 214 -19.82 -38.14 11.97
CA VAL A 214 -19.15 -37.41 13.07
C VAL A 214 -20.08 -36.41 13.74
N ARG A 215 -19.95 -36.26 15.07
CA ARG A 215 -20.62 -35.24 15.87
C ARG A 215 -19.58 -34.26 16.44
N CYS A 216 -19.79 -32.96 16.28
CA CYS A 216 -18.95 -31.93 16.89
C CYS A 216 -19.57 -31.42 18.19
N TYR A 217 -18.75 -31.11 19.19
CA TYR A 217 -19.15 -30.56 20.48
C TYR A 217 -18.31 -29.33 20.82
N PHE A 218 -18.92 -28.37 21.52
CA PHE A 218 -18.20 -27.24 22.12
C PHE A 218 -18.26 -27.42 23.63
N CYS A 219 -17.13 -27.79 24.22
CA CYS A 219 -17.05 -28.10 25.63
C CYS A 219 -16.09 -27.12 26.29
N PRO A 220 -16.45 -26.52 27.41
CA PRO A 220 -15.48 -25.74 28.15
C PRO A 220 -14.54 -26.55 29.04
N ALA A 221 -13.25 -26.20 29.17
CA ALA A 221 -12.37 -26.92 30.10
C ALA A 221 -12.15 -26.18 31.42
N ALA A 222 -12.17 -26.98 32.49
CA ALA A 222 -11.62 -26.63 33.79
C ALA A 222 -10.09 -26.56 33.75
N LYS A 223 -9.55 -25.44 34.24
CA LYS A 223 -8.12 -25.22 34.38
C LYS A 223 -7.60 -26.18 35.47
N GLY A 224 -6.85 -27.20 35.08
CA GLY A 224 -6.25 -28.18 36.00
C GLY A 224 -6.92 -29.56 36.08
N ALA A 225 -7.89 -29.87 35.21
CA ALA A 225 -8.45 -31.22 35.14
C ALA A 225 -7.48 -32.18 34.44
N SER A 226 -7.19 -33.31 35.09
CA SER A 226 -6.47 -34.44 34.49
C SER A 226 -7.30 -34.98 33.32
N TYR A 227 -6.72 -35.00 32.13
CA TYR A 227 -7.36 -35.54 30.94
C TYR A 227 -7.46 -37.07 31.08
N GLY A 228 -8.65 -37.60 31.39
CA GLY A 228 -8.83 -39.05 31.53
C GLY A 228 -10.24 -39.55 31.88
N SER A 229 -11.07 -38.75 32.56
CA SER A 229 -12.43 -39.19 32.91
C SER A 229 -13.48 -38.08 32.96
N ASP A 230 -13.07 -36.82 33.09
CA ASP A 230 -13.98 -35.74 33.44
C ASP A 230 -13.91 -34.54 32.49
N MET A 231 -13.99 -34.80 31.18
CA MET A 231 -14.48 -33.74 30.29
C MET A 231 -16.01 -33.73 30.36
N PRO A 232 -16.66 -32.59 30.63
CA PRO A 232 -18.11 -32.48 30.61
C PRO A 232 -18.60 -32.44 29.15
N VAL A 233 -18.44 -33.55 28.44
CA VAL A 233 -19.15 -33.82 27.19
C VAL A 233 -20.44 -34.51 27.60
N SER A 234 -21.54 -33.76 27.58
CA SER A 234 -22.93 -34.18 27.76
C SER A 234 -23.19 -35.70 27.73
N TYR A 235 -22.87 -36.35 28.85
CA TYR A 235 -23.42 -37.62 29.33
C TYR A 235 -23.56 -37.44 30.83
N LEU A 236 -24.77 -37.10 31.28
CA LEU A 236 -25.20 -37.57 32.58
C LEU A 236 -25.47 -39.07 32.39
N GLU A 237 -24.43 -39.90 32.52
CA GLU A 237 -24.66 -41.33 32.65
C GLU A 237 -25.27 -41.54 34.04
N VAL A 238 -26.59 -41.64 34.09
CA VAL A 238 -27.25 -42.39 35.16
C VAL A 238 -26.64 -43.77 35.10
N ILE A 239 -25.76 -44.11 36.04
CA ILE A 239 -25.28 -45.48 36.19
C ILE A 239 -26.48 -46.34 36.57
N THR A 240 -27.13 -46.92 35.57
CA THR A 240 -27.91 -48.13 35.74
C THR A 240 -27.01 -49.31 35.40
N GLY A 241 -26.56 -49.99 36.45
CA GLY A 241 -26.05 -51.35 36.43
C GLY A 241 -25.97 -51.81 37.88
N LEU A 242 -26.79 -52.74 38.34
CA LEU A 242 -26.58 -54.16 38.00
C LEU A 242 -27.89 -54.97 37.90
N PRO A 243 -27.83 -56.16 37.27
CA PRO A 243 -29.00 -56.90 36.84
C PRO A 243 -29.67 -57.67 37.99
N ALA A 244 -30.97 -57.96 37.78
CA ALA A 244 -31.79 -59.10 38.25
C ALA A 244 -31.40 -59.72 39.61
N GLU A 245 -32.21 -59.73 40.66
CA GLU A 245 -33.61 -60.15 40.74
C GLU A 245 -34.21 -59.57 42.05
N GLY A 246 -35.45 -59.07 42.04
CA GLY A 246 -36.13 -58.64 43.26
C GLY A 246 -37.39 -57.85 43.00
N THR A 247 -38.47 -58.19 43.69
CA THR A 247 -39.84 -57.70 43.51
C THR A 247 -39.98 -56.18 43.69
N ALA A 248 -40.70 -55.57 42.75
CA ALA A 248 -40.80 -54.13 42.50
C ALA A 248 -41.50 -53.25 43.57
N SER A 249 -41.72 -53.72 44.81
CA SER A 249 -42.32 -52.87 45.87
C SER A 249 -41.39 -52.44 47.00
N ASP A 250 -40.15 -52.95 47.05
CA ASP A 250 -39.19 -52.58 48.11
C ASP A 250 -38.08 -51.61 47.63
N ILE A 251 -38.04 -51.31 46.34
CA ILE A 251 -37.04 -50.40 45.73
C ILE A 251 -37.48 -48.93 45.83
N ILE A 252 -38.78 -48.65 45.93
CA ILE A 252 -39.29 -47.27 46.03
C ILE A 252 -38.98 -46.63 47.39
N LYS A 253 -38.56 -47.39 48.42
CA LYS A 253 -38.31 -46.86 49.77
C LYS A 253 -36.85 -46.94 50.25
N SER A 254 -35.91 -47.43 49.44
CA SER A 254 -34.52 -47.62 49.90
C SER A 254 -33.42 -46.94 49.09
N HIS A 255 -33.71 -46.22 48.00
CA HIS A 255 -32.72 -45.40 47.29
C HIS A 255 -33.19 -43.94 47.24
N GLY A 256 -33.29 -43.38 48.44
CA GLY A 256 -33.70 -42.01 48.68
C GLY A 256 -32.64 -40.99 48.27
N TYR A 257 -33.15 -39.89 47.72
CA TYR A 257 -32.60 -38.54 47.69
C TYR A 257 -31.30 -38.33 46.91
N LEU A 258 -31.37 -37.44 45.91
CA LEU A 258 -30.23 -36.62 45.53
C LEU A 258 -29.69 -35.95 46.80
N THR A 259 -28.43 -36.21 47.16
CA THR A 259 -27.73 -35.29 48.05
C THR A 259 -27.12 -34.19 47.19
N CYS A 260 -27.00 -33.01 47.80
CA CYS A 260 -26.60 -31.76 47.17
C CYS A 260 -25.10 -31.71 46.77
N ASP A 261 -24.45 -32.87 46.61
CA ASP A 261 -22.98 -33.01 46.62
C ASP A 261 -22.34 -33.11 45.22
N ASP A 262 -23.13 -33.16 44.14
CA ASP A 262 -22.59 -33.27 42.78
C ASP A 262 -22.26 -31.88 42.21
N ILE A 263 -20.97 -31.54 42.26
CA ILE A 263 -20.42 -30.33 41.64
C ILE A 263 -19.98 -30.66 40.22
N GLN A 264 -20.70 -30.11 39.25
CA GLN A 264 -20.22 -30.10 37.87
C GLN A 264 -19.53 -28.77 37.58
N THR A 265 -18.25 -28.84 37.19
CA THR A 265 -17.54 -27.67 36.66
C THR A 265 -17.89 -27.53 35.19
N GLN A 266 -18.56 -26.43 34.82
CA GLN A 266 -18.87 -26.08 33.43
C GLN A 266 -18.44 -24.64 33.16
N LEU A 267 -18.47 -24.17 31.92
CA LEU A 267 -18.17 -22.77 31.60
C LEU A 267 -19.43 -22.18 31.02
N LEU A 268 -20.00 -21.28 31.79
CA LEU A 268 -21.01 -20.37 31.30
C LEU A 268 -20.32 -19.05 31.00
N HIS A 269 -20.55 -18.51 29.80
CA HIS A 269 -20.09 -17.17 29.40
C HIS A 269 -18.56 -16.95 29.51
N GLY A 270 -17.77 -17.99 29.27
CA GLY A 270 -16.31 -17.88 29.24
C GLY A 270 -15.61 -17.92 30.61
N GLN A 271 -16.36 -18.08 31.71
CA GLN A 271 -15.82 -18.24 33.06
C GLN A 271 -16.06 -19.65 33.58
N LEU A 272 -15.13 -20.20 34.36
CA LEU A 272 -15.32 -21.47 35.05
C LEU A 272 -16.36 -21.29 36.14
N VAL A 273 -17.45 -22.03 36.01
CA VAL A 273 -18.65 -21.92 36.83
C VAL A 273 -18.93 -23.29 37.44
N ASN A 274 -19.12 -23.30 38.76
CA ASN A 274 -19.64 -24.46 39.45
C ASN A 274 -21.16 -24.48 39.28
N ILE A 275 -21.69 -25.56 38.70
CA ILE A 275 -23.13 -25.79 38.59
C ILE A 275 -23.55 -26.80 39.64
N LEU A 276 -24.52 -26.41 40.46
CA LEU A 276 -25.20 -27.32 41.38
C LEU A 276 -26.59 -27.66 40.83
N VAL A 277 -26.98 -28.92 40.91
CA VAL A 277 -28.20 -29.42 40.29
C VAL A 277 -29.11 -30.03 41.34
N ASN A 278 -30.37 -29.61 41.38
CA ASN A 278 -31.36 -30.14 42.32
C ASN A 278 -32.74 -30.30 41.64
N SER A 279 -33.44 -31.37 41.99
CA SER A 279 -34.51 -31.97 41.20
C SER A 279 -35.94 -31.67 41.67
N ASP A 280 -36.15 -30.65 42.48
CA ASP A 280 -37.50 -30.28 42.93
C ASP A 280 -37.95 -28.91 42.39
N LYS A 281 -38.80 -28.95 41.36
CA LYS A 281 -39.46 -27.76 40.79
C LYS A 281 -40.64 -27.26 41.64
N GLU A 282 -41.20 -28.10 42.51
CA GLU A 282 -42.35 -27.72 43.33
C GLU A 282 -41.94 -26.87 44.55
N ASN A 283 -40.66 -26.91 44.95
CA ASN A 283 -40.11 -26.13 46.06
C ASN A 283 -38.81 -25.37 45.70
N VAL A 284 -38.88 -24.50 44.68
CA VAL A 284 -37.73 -23.69 44.21
C VAL A 284 -36.99 -22.96 45.35
N PHE A 285 -37.70 -22.43 46.34
CA PHE A 285 -37.06 -21.72 47.46
C PHE A 285 -36.24 -22.66 48.35
N GLY A 286 -36.79 -23.82 48.71
CA GLY A 286 -36.06 -24.85 49.47
C GLY A 286 -34.87 -25.37 48.69
N THR A 287 -35.06 -25.63 47.39
CA THR A 287 -34.00 -26.05 46.47
C THR A 287 -32.85 -25.04 46.42
N LEU A 288 -33.14 -23.75 46.27
CA LEU A 288 -32.10 -22.70 46.24
C LEU A 288 -31.39 -22.56 47.59
N GLN A 289 -32.06 -22.85 48.70
CA GLN A 289 -31.45 -22.88 50.03
C GLN A 289 -30.51 -24.07 50.19
N GLU A 290 -30.93 -25.27 49.76
CA GLU A 290 -30.07 -26.46 49.72
C GLU A 290 -28.84 -26.24 48.83
N LEU A 291 -29.02 -25.64 47.65
CA LEU A 291 -27.91 -25.29 46.76
C LEU A 291 -26.94 -24.30 47.41
N LYS A 292 -27.45 -23.37 48.23
CA LYS A 292 -26.63 -22.40 48.98
C LYS A 292 -25.85 -23.10 50.09
N ASP A 293 -26.48 -24.00 50.81
CA ASP A 293 -25.86 -24.73 51.92
C ASP A 293 -24.79 -25.71 51.41
N ALA A 294 -25.01 -26.33 50.26
CA ALA A 294 -24.02 -27.16 49.57
C ALA A 294 -22.84 -26.35 49.01
N ALA A 295 -23.11 -25.20 48.40
CA ALA A 295 -22.05 -24.28 47.99
C ALA A 295 -21.22 -23.81 49.20
N ALA A 296 -21.87 -23.54 50.33
CA ALA A 296 -21.19 -23.15 51.56
C ALA A 296 -20.39 -24.29 52.20
N SER A 297 -20.88 -25.54 52.15
CA SER A 297 -20.14 -26.70 52.67
C SER A 297 -18.86 -26.96 51.88
N ARG A 298 -18.88 -26.67 50.58
CA ARG A 298 -17.73 -26.87 49.69
C ARG A 298 -16.73 -25.72 49.70
N PHE A 299 -17.22 -24.50 49.50
CA PHE A 299 -16.39 -23.31 49.29
C PHE A 299 -16.18 -22.50 50.58
N GLY A 300 -16.82 -22.89 51.67
CA GLY A 300 -16.81 -22.14 52.92
C GLY A 300 -17.78 -20.95 52.85
N THR A 301 -17.44 -19.84 53.52
CA THR A 301 -18.30 -18.66 53.55
C THR A 301 -18.45 -18.04 52.15
N LEU A 302 -19.67 -18.08 51.60
CA LEU A 302 -19.97 -17.51 50.28
C LEU A 302 -19.92 -15.97 50.30
N THR A 303 -18.90 -15.40 49.67
CA THR A 303 -18.68 -13.95 49.49
C THR A 303 -19.00 -13.48 48.07
N SER A 304 -18.82 -12.18 47.78
CA SER A 304 -18.95 -11.62 46.43
C SER A 304 -17.95 -12.18 45.41
N GLU A 305 -16.87 -12.84 45.85
CA GLU A 305 -15.92 -13.55 44.97
C GLU A 305 -16.54 -14.80 44.34
N HIS A 306 -17.68 -15.25 44.87
CA HIS A 306 -18.44 -16.40 44.38
C HIS A 306 -19.64 -15.97 43.52
N ASN A 307 -19.68 -14.70 43.10
CA ASN A 307 -20.62 -14.24 42.09
C ASN A 307 -20.35 -15.00 40.78
N GLY A 308 -21.39 -15.63 40.22
CA GLY A 308 -21.25 -16.49 39.04
C GLY A 308 -21.21 -17.99 39.33
N ILE A 309 -21.53 -18.44 40.55
CA ILE A 309 -21.98 -19.83 40.77
C ILE A 309 -23.38 -19.97 40.17
N PHE A 310 -23.65 -21.04 39.43
CA PHE A 310 -24.98 -21.28 38.87
C PHE A 310 -25.64 -22.51 39.49
N GLY A 311 -26.97 -22.49 39.57
CA GLY A 311 -27.81 -23.54 40.11
C GLY A 311 -28.89 -23.86 39.10
N VAL A 312 -29.11 -25.14 38.79
CA VAL A 312 -30.21 -25.57 37.91
C VAL A 312 -31.28 -26.20 38.79
N VAL A 313 -32.49 -25.64 38.70
CA VAL A 313 -33.67 -26.13 39.41
C VAL A 313 -34.56 -26.86 38.41
N GLY A 314 -34.71 -28.17 38.58
CA GLY A 314 -35.46 -29.05 37.68
C GLY A 314 -36.44 -29.98 38.37
N SER A 315 -37.23 -30.76 37.63
CA SER A 315 -38.04 -31.85 38.16
C SER A 315 -37.36 -33.19 37.86
N VAL A 316 -37.42 -34.17 38.78
CA VAL A 316 -36.95 -35.57 38.59
C VAL A 316 -37.43 -36.16 37.25
N THR A 317 -38.64 -35.83 36.80
CA THR A 317 -39.19 -36.32 35.53
C THR A 317 -38.46 -35.77 34.31
N ASP A 318 -37.94 -34.55 34.38
CA ASP A 318 -37.28 -33.87 33.26
C ASP A 318 -35.88 -34.44 33.02
N TYR A 319 -35.23 -35.02 34.05
CA TYR A 319 -33.90 -35.67 33.96
C TYR A 319 -33.89 -36.89 33.05
N THR A 320 -35.01 -37.61 32.97
CA THR A 320 -35.13 -38.81 32.12
C THR A 320 -35.47 -38.48 30.66
N SER A 321 -35.82 -37.22 30.38
CA SER A 321 -36.14 -36.75 29.04
C SER A 321 -34.90 -36.11 28.39
N LYS A 322 -34.72 -36.29 27.08
CA LYS A 322 -33.65 -35.63 26.30
C LYS A 322 -33.72 -34.08 26.28
N ASN A 323 -34.68 -33.49 27.00
CA ASN A 323 -35.02 -32.06 26.99
C ASN A 323 -34.77 -31.40 28.36
N TYR A 324 -33.87 -31.97 29.18
CA TYR A 324 -33.54 -31.49 30.52
C TYR A 324 -33.20 -29.99 30.54
N TRP A 325 -32.34 -29.53 29.64
CA TRP A 325 -31.93 -28.13 29.57
C TRP A 325 -33.06 -27.19 29.10
N ASP A 326 -33.92 -27.66 28.19
CA ASP A 326 -35.06 -26.88 27.69
C ASP A 326 -36.17 -26.73 28.73
N SER A 327 -36.28 -27.69 29.64
CA SER A 327 -37.37 -27.76 30.62
C SER A 327 -37.04 -26.98 31.90
N ASN A 328 -35.77 -26.85 32.25
CA ASN A 328 -35.34 -26.35 33.56
C ASN A 328 -34.87 -24.88 33.55
N ASP A 329 -34.88 -24.27 34.73
CA ASP A 329 -34.47 -22.88 34.90
C ASP A 329 -33.12 -22.81 35.62
N ILE A 330 -32.31 -21.84 35.19
CA ILE A 330 -30.98 -21.59 35.76
C ILE A 330 -30.99 -20.35 36.63
N TYR A 331 -30.29 -20.43 37.74
CA TYR A 331 -30.14 -19.39 38.74
C TYR A 331 -28.67 -19.08 38.91
N GLU A 332 -28.33 -17.81 39.13
CA GLU A 332 -26.97 -17.36 39.37
C GLU A 332 -26.87 -16.78 40.78
N TYR A 333 -25.89 -17.21 41.55
CA TYR A 333 -25.59 -16.63 42.84
C TYR A 333 -24.88 -15.30 42.63
N GLN A 334 -25.51 -14.21 43.03
CA GLN A 334 -24.95 -12.87 43.00
C GLN A 334 -25.32 -12.11 44.27
N ASN A 335 -24.34 -11.45 44.89
CA ASN A 335 -24.55 -10.57 46.05
C ASN A 335 -25.35 -11.25 47.17
N SER A 336 -24.92 -12.48 47.52
CA SER A 336 -25.51 -13.31 48.57
C SER A 336 -26.94 -13.83 48.33
N ARG A 337 -27.42 -13.78 47.08
CA ARG A 337 -28.76 -14.24 46.67
C ARG A 337 -28.72 -14.98 45.34
N TRP A 338 -29.68 -15.88 45.12
CA TRP A 338 -29.90 -16.53 43.83
C TRP A 338 -30.81 -15.69 42.94
N ILE A 339 -30.39 -15.45 41.70
CA ILE A 339 -31.11 -14.67 40.68
C ILE A 339 -31.51 -15.60 39.54
N ASN A 340 -32.80 -15.68 39.21
CA ASN A 340 -33.27 -16.45 38.06
C ASN A 340 -32.75 -15.80 36.75
N LYS A 341 -32.15 -16.60 35.88
CA LYS A 341 -31.56 -16.19 34.60
C LYS A 341 -32.36 -16.68 33.38
N GLY A 342 -33.43 -17.44 33.59
CA GLY A 342 -34.29 -18.00 32.55
C GLY A 342 -34.00 -19.48 32.28
N LYS A 343 -34.37 -19.95 31.09
CA LYS A 343 -34.24 -21.36 30.70
C LYS A 343 -32.79 -21.79 30.58
N ALA A 344 -32.47 -22.98 31.10
CA ALA A 344 -31.11 -23.51 31.11
C ALA A 344 -30.57 -23.77 29.68
N ALA A 345 -31.43 -24.11 28.71
CA ALA A 345 -31.09 -24.24 27.29
C ALA A 345 -30.58 -22.95 26.63
N ASN A 346 -30.96 -21.78 27.14
CA ASN A 346 -30.45 -20.52 26.62
C ASN A 346 -28.97 -20.30 27.00
N TYR A 347 -28.50 -21.00 28.03
CA TYR A 347 -27.14 -20.92 28.56
C TYR A 347 -26.29 -22.14 28.19
N TYR A 348 -26.93 -23.26 27.83
CA TYR A 348 -26.29 -24.52 27.43
C TYR A 348 -26.64 -24.85 25.97
N GLN A 349 -25.74 -24.59 25.01
CA GLN A 349 -25.96 -24.95 23.60
C GLN A 349 -25.26 -26.26 23.24
N ASP A 350 -25.95 -27.39 23.42
CA ASP A 350 -25.56 -28.65 22.76
C ASP A 350 -26.05 -28.60 21.30
N ARG A 351 -25.19 -28.13 20.39
CA ARG A 351 -25.49 -28.24 18.96
C ARG A 351 -25.07 -29.61 18.45
N SER A 352 -25.96 -30.59 18.62
CA SER A 352 -25.83 -31.87 17.90
C SER A 352 -26.06 -31.63 16.41
N ILE A 353 -24.98 -31.53 15.63
CA ILE A 353 -25.08 -31.61 14.17
C ILE A 353 -25.15 -33.09 13.82
N ASN A 354 -26.38 -33.59 13.70
CA ASN A 354 -26.61 -34.97 13.29
C ASN A 354 -26.52 -35.03 11.76
N LEU A 355 -25.31 -35.19 11.25
CA LEU A 355 -25.08 -35.48 9.83
C LEU A 355 -25.48 -36.93 9.61
N GLY A 356 -26.75 -37.16 9.25
CA GLY A 356 -27.24 -38.45 8.77
C GLY A 356 -26.62 -38.84 7.43
N ILE A 357 -25.30 -38.73 7.28
CA ILE A 357 -24.58 -38.97 6.03
C ILE A 357 -24.02 -40.38 6.09
N HIS A 358 -24.80 -41.32 5.56
CA HIS A 358 -24.30 -42.64 5.18
C HIS A 358 -23.58 -42.51 3.83
N GLY A 359 -22.26 -42.35 3.89
CA GLY A 359 -21.39 -42.41 2.72
C GLY A 359 -21.25 -41.09 1.96
N TYR A 360 -20.00 -40.83 1.56
CA TYR A 360 -19.49 -39.72 0.74
C TYR A 360 -19.22 -38.36 1.39
N PHE A 361 -18.12 -37.77 0.90
CA PHE A 361 -17.47 -36.51 1.27
C PHE A 361 -18.45 -35.40 1.64
N GLY A 362 -18.41 -34.95 2.90
CA GLY A 362 -19.22 -33.83 3.37
C GLY A 362 -18.38 -32.82 4.14
N SER A 363 -18.61 -31.54 3.87
CA SER A 363 -18.08 -30.41 4.63
C SER A 363 -19.15 -29.83 5.54
N VAL A 364 -18.81 -29.54 6.79
CA VAL A 364 -19.73 -28.84 7.71
C VAL A 364 -19.11 -27.58 8.23
N THR A 365 -19.78 -26.46 7.98
CA THR A 365 -19.43 -25.14 8.53
C THR A 365 -20.29 -24.83 9.73
N VAL A 366 -19.66 -24.50 10.85
CA VAL A 366 -20.31 -24.16 12.12
C VAL A 366 -19.85 -22.77 12.57
N PRO A 367 -20.73 -21.77 12.65
CA PRO A 367 -20.39 -20.48 13.24
C PRO A 367 -20.33 -20.61 14.78
N LEU A 368 -19.27 -20.08 15.40
CA LEU A 368 -19.13 -19.94 16.85
C LEU A 368 -19.75 -18.61 17.31
N PRO A 369 -20.88 -18.63 18.04
CA PRO A 369 -21.54 -17.42 18.52
C PRO A 369 -20.66 -16.61 19.49
N ALA A 370 -20.95 -15.33 19.61
CA ALA A 370 -20.31 -14.46 20.61
C ALA A 370 -20.46 -15.04 22.04
N GLY A 371 -19.40 -14.94 22.85
CA GLY A 371 -19.41 -15.39 24.27
C GLY A 371 -18.75 -16.74 24.56
N ASN A 372 -18.18 -17.41 23.55
CA ASN A 372 -17.49 -18.71 23.68
C ASN A 372 -15.97 -18.60 23.91
N ASN A 373 -15.49 -17.50 24.48
CA ASN A 373 -14.07 -17.33 24.82
C ASN A 373 -13.69 -18.37 25.91
N GLY A 374 -12.62 -19.13 25.72
CA GLY A 374 -12.18 -20.21 26.61
C GLY A 374 -12.81 -21.59 26.35
N ALA A 375 -13.68 -21.72 25.35
CA ALA A 375 -14.28 -23.01 24.96
C ALA A 375 -13.28 -23.89 24.21
N TYR A 376 -13.43 -25.20 24.33
CA TYR A 376 -12.66 -26.18 23.56
C TYR A 376 -13.53 -26.72 22.43
N VAL A 377 -12.91 -26.85 21.27
CA VAL A 377 -13.53 -27.54 20.14
C VAL A 377 -13.24 -29.02 20.28
N CYS A 378 -14.30 -29.82 20.40
CA CYS A 378 -14.25 -31.26 20.60
C CYS A 378 -14.93 -31.99 19.43
N LEU A 379 -14.33 -33.09 18.99
CA LEU A 379 -14.89 -33.97 17.96
C LEU A 379 -15.20 -35.30 18.63
N ARG A 380 -16.45 -35.75 18.49
CA ARG A 380 -16.87 -37.09 18.87
C ARG A 380 -17.15 -37.88 17.62
N ILE A 381 -16.44 -38.98 17.51
CA ILE A 381 -16.61 -39.90 16.40
C ILE A 381 -17.36 -41.10 16.97
N THR A 382 -18.54 -41.39 16.42
CA THR A 382 -19.41 -42.48 16.88
C THR A 382 -19.49 -43.53 15.77
N GLY A 383 -18.83 -44.66 15.98
CA GLY A 383 -18.78 -45.78 15.05
C GLY A 383 -17.67 -46.75 15.43
N SER A 384 -17.85 -48.04 15.12
CA SER A 384 -16.89 -49.11 15.42
C SER A 384 -15.69 -49.16 14.47
N THR A 385 -15.64 -48.31 13.44
CA THR A 385 -14.52 -48.26 12.48
C THR A 385 -14.40 -46.85 11.88
N LEU A 386 -13.24 -46.22 12.03
CA LEU A 386 -12.96 -44.88 11.49
C LEU A 386 -11.86 -44.97 10.42
N TYR A 387 -12.18 -44.62 9.18
CA TYR A 387 -11.21 -44.46 8.11
C TYR A 387 -11.05 -42.98 7.79
N LEU A 388 -10.03 -42.32 8.35
CA LEU A 388 -9.65 -40.97 7.94
C LEU A 388 -8.62 -41.07 6.82
N SER A 389 -8.99 -40.67 5.61
CA SER A 389 -8.03 -40.36 4.54
C SER A 389 -8.23 -38.89 4.14
N ASN A 390 -7.15 -38.09 4.21
CA ASN A 390 -7.16 -36.67 3.84
C ASN A 390 -8.22 -35.81 4.56
N ALA A 391 -8.52 -36.12 5.82
CA ALA A 391 -9.43 -35.33 6.63
C ALA A 391 -8.77 -34.03 7.12
N SER A 392 -9.52 -32.93 7.15
CA SER A 392 -9.04 -31.63 7.64
C SER A 392 -10.11 -30.84 8.38
N MET A 393 -9.67 -29.94 9.26
CA MET A 393 -10.52 -28.93 9.86
C MET A 393 -9.92 -27.55 9.60
N THR A 394 -10.72 -26.61 9.10
CA THR A 394 -10.33 -25.23 8.90
C THR A 394 -11.11 -24.33 9.85
N ALA A 395 -10.42 -23.66 10.78
CA ALA A 395 -10.99 -22.53 11.51
C ALA A 395 -10.76 -21.27 10.69
N SER A 396 -11.78 -20.42 10.51
CA SER A 396 -11.69 -19.15 9.82
C SER A 396 -12.28 -18.05 10.69
N TRP A 397 -11.77 -16.83 10.62
CA TRP A 397 -12.32 -15.68 11.32
C TRP A 397 -12.07 -14.41 10.53
N SER A 398 -13.03 -13.51 10.56
CA SER A 398 -12.79 -12.13 10.17
C SER A 398 -12.20 -11.42 11.38
N GLU A 399 -11.07 -10.75 11.19
CA GLU A 399 -10.66 -9.81 12.21
C GLU A 399 -11.72 -8.69 12.33
N PRO A 400 -12.03 -8.23 13.56
CA PRO A 400 -13.06 -7.22 13.75
C PRO A 400 -12.76 -5.99 12.89
N VAL A 401 -13.73 -5.60 12.05
CA VAL A 401 -13.64 -4.39 11.22
C VAL A 401 -13.36 -3.21 12.14
N ARG A 402 -12.13 -2.72 12.11
CA ARG A 402 -11.72 -1.56 12.91
C ARG A 402 -12.46 -0.34 12.38
N THR A 403 -12.85 0.55 13.30
CA THR A 403 -13.60 1.75 12.95
C THR A 403 -12.86 2.60 11.93
N THR A 404 -13.62 3.24 11.03
CA THR A 404 -13.13 4.23 10.06
C THR A 404 -12.22 5.26 10.73
N ARG A 405 -11.14 5.67 10.05
CA ARG A 405 -10.21 6.68 10.55
C ARG A 405 -10.38 8.00 9.82
N SER A 406 -10.37 9.11 10.54
CA SER A 406 -10.30 10.44 9.93
C SER A 406 -8.84 10.85 9.78
N CYS A 407 -8.35 10.98 8.56
CA CYS A 407 -6.98 11.40 8.26
C CYS A 407 -6.96 12.74 7.52
N ARG A 408 -5.91 13.54 7.74
CA ARG A 408 -5.62 14.76 6.98
C ARG A 408 -4.81 14.42 5.73
N CYS A 409 -5.40 14.61 4.56
CA CYS A 409 -4.73 14.38 3.29
C CYS A 409 -4.30 15.71 2.64
N ILE A 410 -3.23 15.66 1.84
CA ILE A 410 -2.60 16.82 1.22
C ILE A 410 -2.93 16.81 -0.28
N LYS A 411 -3.25 17.98 -0.87
CA LYS A 411 -3.44 18.08 -2.32
C LYS A 411 -2.09 18.01 -3.03
N PRO A 412 -1.97 17.31 -4.18
CA PRO A 412 -0.72 17.20 -4.92
C PRO A 412 -0.04 18.54 -5.21
N LEU A 413 -0.83 19.56 -5.63
CA LEU A 413 -0.34 20.91 -5.90
C LEU A 413 0.35 21.54 -4.69
N GLN A 414 -0.19 21.36 -3.48
CA GLN A 414 0.39 21.96 -2.28
C GLN A 414 1.76 21.35 -1.94
N LEU A 415 1.90 20.04 -2.08
CA LEU A 415 3.16 19.36 -1.81
C LEU A 415 4.25 19.81 -2.78
N ILE A 416 3.95 19.84 -4.08
CA ILE A 416 4.95 20.25 -5.08
C ILE A 416 5.33 21.72 -4.95
N THR A 417 4.37 22.62 -4.69
CA THR A 417 4.66 24.03 -4.40
C THR A 417 5.61 24.16 -3.21
N ARG A 418 5.41 23.37 -2.15
CA ARG A 418 6.27 23.39 -0.97
C ARG A 418 7.69 22.87 -1.28
N ILE A 419 7.80 21.79 -2.05
CA ILE A 419 9.10 21.22 -2.49
C ILE A 419 9.86 22.23 -3.34
N VAL A 420 9.19 22.85 -4.33
CA VAL A 420 9.83 23.84 -5.21
C VAL A 420 10.31 25.05 -4.39
N LYS A 421 9.48 25.57 -3.47
CA LYS A 421 9.89 26.64 -2.55
C LYS A 421 11.13 26.27 -1.73
N SER A 422 11.23 25.03 -1.25
CA SER A 422 12.41 24.53 -0.53
C SER A 422 13.66 24.41 -1.42
N ILE A 423 13.48 24.07 -2.71
CA ILE A 423 14.58 23.98 -3.68
C ILE A 423 15.11 25.38 -4.04
N THR A 424 14.20 26.31 -4.35
CA THR A 424 14.51 27.66 -4.86
C THR A 424 14.80 28.66 -3.76
N GLY A 425 14.33 28.42 -2.54
CA GLY A 425 14.43 29.36 -1.42
C GLY A 425 13.48 30.56 -1.51
N LYS A 426 12.61 30.60 -2.51
CA LYS A 426 11.65 31.71 -2.74
C LYS A 426 10.30 31.17 -3.18
N ASP A 427 9.27 32.01 -3.10
CA ASP A 427 7.98 31.68 -3.68
C ASP A 427 8.11 31.62 -5.21
N THR A 428 7.77 30.46 -5.77
CA THR A 428 7.82 30.17 -7.20
C THR A 428 6.43 29.74 -7.61
N GLU A 429 5.92 30.30 -8.70
CA GLU A 429 4.61 29.90 -9.23
C GLU A 429 4.67 28.44 -9.66
N VAL A 430 3.76 27.64 -9.13
CA VAL A 430 3.63 26.22 -9.49
C VAL A 430 2.19 25.95 -9.84
N SER A 431 1.97 25.29 -10.97
CA SER A 431 0.64 24.87 -11.42
C SER A 431 0.65 23.42 -11.89
N ILE A 432 -0.52 22.80 -11.80
CA ILE A 432 -0.83 21.51 -12.41
C ILE A 432 -2.01 21.80 -13.35
N VAL A 433 -1.83 21.58 -14.64
CA VAL A 433 -2.90 21.73 -15.62
C VAL A 433 -3.92 20.61 -15.35
N ASP A 434 -5.10 21.02 -14.90
CA ASP A 434 -6.16 20.11 -14.52
C ASP A 434 -6.60 19.28 -15.73
N ASP A 435 -6.81 18.00 -15.44
CA ASP A 435 -7.74 17.18 -16.20
C ASP A 435 -9.07 17.30 -15.45
N GLU A 436 -9.91 18.28 -15.80
CA GLU A 436 -11.13 18.67 -15.05
C GLU A 436 -12.13 17.50 -14.83
N ALA A 437 -11.93 16.35 -15.50
CA ALA A 437 -12.66 15.09 -15.28
C ALA A 437 -11.74 13.88 -15.03
N GLY A 438 -10.46 14.11 -14.79
CA GLY A 438 -9.39 13.12 -14.72
C GLY A 438 -9.19 12.46 -13.36
N LEU A 439 -8.43 11.37 -13.39
CA LEU A 439 -8.09 10.60 -12.21
C LEU A 439 -7.39 11.45 -11.13
N LEU A 440 -6.54 12.41 -11.54
CA LEU A 440 -5.76 13.28 -10.66
C LEU A 440 -6.63 14.21 -9.81
N ALA A 441 -7.75 14.70 -10.34
CA ALA A 441 -8.66 15.60 -9.61
C ALA A 441 -9.27 14.96 -8.36
N SER A 442 -9.47 13.64 -8.41
CA SER A 442 -9.96 12.81 -7.29
C SER A 442 -8.83 12.21 -6.44
N THR A 443 -7.57 12.64 -6.62
CA THR A 443 -6.41 12.09 -5.93
C THR A 443 -5.96 12.99 -4.77
N LEU A 444 -5.74 12.40 -3.60
CA LEU A 444 -5.10 13.07 -2.47
C LEU A 444 -3.92 12.24 -1.96
N LEU A 445 -2.92 12.92 -1.37
CA LEU A 445 -1.77 12.29 -0.75
C LEU A 445 -2.06 12.02 0.73
N LEU A 446 -1.79 10.81 1.20
CA LEU A 446 -1.97 10.34 2.56
C LEU A 446 -0.60 9.95 3.14
N PRO A 447 -0.01 10.78 4.01
CA PRO A 447 1.25 10.46 4.67
C PRO A 447 1.12 9.25 5.62
N GLY A 448 2.14 8.39 5.67
CA GLY A 448 2.16 7.20 6.53
C GLY A 448 1.99 7.54 8.02
N GLU A 449 2.68 8.55 8.51
CA GLU A 449 2.58 8.99 9.91
C GLU A 449 1.17 9.48 10.29
N GLU A 450 0.47 10.16 9.37
CA GLU A 450 -0.92 10.60 9.59
C GLU A 450 -1.87 9.40 9.70
N LEU A 451 -1.64 8.36 8.89
CA LEU A 451 -2.41 7.13 8.92
C LEU A 451 -2.18 6.34 10.23
N ARG A 452 -0.97 6.45 10.79
CA ARG A 452 -0.63 5.97 12.14
C ARG A 452 -1.15 6.85 13.27
N GLN A 453 -1.73 8.02 12.98
CA GLN A 453 -2.25 8.99 13.97
C GLN A 453 -1.17 9.59 14.88
N ILE A 454 0.05 9.78 14.35
CA ILE A 454 1.13 10.46 15.08
C ILE A 454 0.78 11.95 15.24
N SER A 455 0.95 12.48 16.45
CA SER A 455 0.50 13.85 16.79
C SER A 455 1.16 14.96 15.96
N ASP A 456 2.45 14.79 15.63
CA ASP A 456 3.27 15.69 14.83
C ASP A 456 3.62 15.11 13.45
N ALA A 457 2.69 14.31 12.89
CA ALA A 457 2.84 13.63 11.61
C ALA A 457 3.46 14.52 10.52
N LYS A 458 4.37 13.93 9.74
CA LYS A 458 5.09 14.54 8.63
C LYS A 458 4.87 13.78 7.34
N VAL A 459 5.17 14.48 6.24
CA VAL A 459 5.25 13.91 4.90
C VAL A 459 6.69 14.01 4.39
N TYR A 460 7.18 12.92 3.83
CA TYR A 460 8.54 12.78 3.32
C TYR A 460 8.53 12.65 1.80
N SER A 461 9.23 13.53 1.09
CA SER A 461 9.33 13.40 -0.37
C SER A 461 10.56 14.10 -0.95
N THR A 462 10.86 13.76 -2.19
CA THR A 462 11.80 14.46 -3.08
C THR A 462 11.03 15.00 -4.29
N PHE A 463 11.60 15.96 -5.02
CA PHE A 463 11.05 16.40 -6.31
C PHE A 463 11.02 15.26 -7.33
N LYS A 464 12.05 14.41 -7.32
CA LYS A 464 12.13 13.23 -8.19
C LYS A 464 10.98 12.25 -7.92
N ASN A 465 10.73 11.87 -6.67
CA ASN A 465 9.67 10.91 -6.33
C ASN A 465 8.29 11.43 -6.74
N PHE A 466 8.03 12.74 -6.56
CA PHE A 466 6.79 13.38 -7.02
C PHE A 466 6.68 13.37 -8.55
N SER A 467 7.76 13.73 -9.24
CA SER A 467 7.78 13.78 -10.71
C SER A 467 7.63 12.38 -11.34
N ASP A 468 8.36 11.39 -10.81
CA ASP A 468 8.25 9.98 -11.22
C ASP A 468 6.82 9.45 -11.00
N TRP A 469 6.16 9.84 -9.90
CA TRP A 469 4.77 9.47 -9.64
C TRP A 469 3.80 10.10 -10.64
N MET A 470 3.95 11.41 -10.91
CA MET A 470 3.15 12.12 -11.91
C MET A 470 3.33 11.51 -13.31
N GLU A 471 4.56 11.16 -13.67
CA GLU A 471 4.90 10.50 -14.93
C GLU A 471 4.31 9.08 -15.02
N ALA A 472 4.65 8.21 -14.07
CA ALA A 472 4.27 6.81 -14.12
C ALA A 472 2.75 6.63 -14.08
N VAL A 473 2.06 7.32 -13.16
CA VAL A 473 0.63 7.07 -12.90
C VAL A 473 -0.26 7.86 -13.84
N PHE A 474 0.09 9.12 -14.14
CA PHE A 474 -0.81 10.02 -14.88
C PHE A 474 -0.32 10.37 -16.29
N GLY A 475 0.90 10.02 -16.68
CA GLY A 475 1.47 10.43 -17.98
C GLY A 475 1.84 11.90 -18.02
N TYR A 476 2.05 12.53 -16.86
CA TYR A 476 2.39 13.95 -16.74
C TYR A 476 3.90 14.16 -16.83
N THR A 477 4.27 15.37 -17.22
CA THR A 477 5.64 15.89 -17.14
C THR A 477 5.57 17.37 -16.75
N TYR A 478 6.71 18.04 -16.66
CA TYR A 478 6.77 19.44 -16.28
C TYR A 478 7.54 20.28 -17.29
N ARG A 479 7.26 21.58 -17.27
CA ARG A 479 8.00 22.61 -18.01
C ARG A 479 8.19 23.84 -17.16
N VAL A 480 9.23 24.62 -17.44
CA VAL A 480 9.42 25.95 -16.84
C VAL A 480 8.87 27.01 -17.77
N VAL A 481 7.96 27.83 -17.26
CA VAL A 481 7.31 28.95 -17.96
C VAL A 481 7.47 30.18 -17.08
N ASP A 482 8.06 31.26 -17.60
CA ASP A 482 8.20 32.54 -16.89
C ASP A 482 8.78 32.43 -15.46
N ASN A 483 9.80 31.58 -15.27
CA ASN A 483 10.39 31.23 -13.97
C ASN A 483 9.46 30.48 -12.98
N GLY A 484 8.27 30.07 -13.42
CA GLY A 484 7.38 29.14 -12.73
C GLY A 484 7.49 27.71 -13.26
N LEU A 485 6.88 26.78 -12.54
CA LEU A 485 6.83 25.36 -12.88
C LEU A 485 5.40 24.95 -13.23
N GLN A 486 5.21 24.30 -14.36
CA GLN A 486 3.89 23.78 -14.75
C GLN A 486 3.97 22.29 -15.04
N PHE A 487 3.15 21.51 -14.36
CA PHE A 487 2.89 20.10 -14.70
C PHE A 487 1.71 19.98 -15.66
N LEU A 488 1.85 19.14 -16.68
CA LEU A 488 0.83 18.88 -17.70
C LEU A 488 1.00 17.48 -18.31
N HIS A 489 -0.05 16.94 -18.91
CA HIS A 489 0.04 15.67 -19.63
C HIS A 489 1.03 15.77 -20.81
N ARG A 490 1.82 14.72 -21.05
CA ARG A 490 2.88 14.72 -22.09
C ARG A 490 2.37 15.11 -23.48
N SER A 491 1.16 14.71 -23.86
CA SER A 491 0.59 15.10 -25.15
C SER A 491 0.37 16.61 -25.28
N ALA A 492 0.11 17.32 -24.18
CA ALA A 492 -0.09 18.76 -24.19
C ALA A 492 1.22 19.56 -24.24
N VAL A 493 2.37 18.88 -24.12
CA VAL A 493 3.70 19.49 -24.27
C VAL A 493 4.07 19.70 -25.74
N PHE A 494 3.48 18.93 -26.66
CA PHE A 494 3.82 18.92 -28.08
C PHE A 494 2.71 19.59 -28.88
N THR A 495 2.94 20.81 -29.37
CA THR A 495 1.96 21.57 -30.14
C THR A 495 2.02 21.18 -31.62
N ASP A 496 0.93 20.65 -32.18
CA ASP A 496 0.88 20.16 -33.58
C ASP A 496 0.68 21.29 -34.63
N SER A 497 1.29 22.45 -34.40
CA SER A 497 1.31 23.58 -35.34
C SER A 497 2.74 23.87 -35.77
N VAL A 498 2.95 24.33 -37.00
CA VAL A 498 4.29 24.73 -37.47
C VAL A 498 4.56 26.18 -37.04
N SER A 499 5.59 26.39 -36.22
CA SER A 499 6.00 27.73 -35.76
C SER A 499 7.19 28.30 -36.54
N LYS A 500 8.10 27.46 -37.04
CA LYS A 500 9.20 27.90 -37.91
C LYS A 500 9.36 26.99 -39.13
N LYS A 501 9.60 27.60 -40.28
CA LYS A 501 10.06 26.92 -41.50
C LYS A 501 11.51 27.27 -41.75
N ILE A 502 12.36 26.26 -41.96
CA ILE A 502 13.77 26.43 -42.29
C ILE A 502 13.92 26.21 -43.79
N GLU A 503 14.37 27.24 -44.49
CA GLU A 503 14.59 27.20 -45.95
C GLU A 503 16.03 26.83 -46.29
N ASN A 504 17.00 27.43 -45.61
CA ASN A 504 18.43 27.20 -45.81
C ASN A 504 19.04 26.52 -44.58
N PHE A 505 19.79 25.46 -44.81
CA PHE A 505 20.50 24.74 -43.75
C PHE A 505 21.72 24.00 -44.31
N ASN A 506 22.66 23.69 -43.42
CA ASN A 506 23.84 22.88 -43.68
C ASN A 506 23.92 21.71 -42.70
N ASP A 507 24.88 20.82 -42.94
CA ASP A 507 25.29 19.75 -42.01
C ASP A 507 24.14 18.83 -41.53
N LEU A 508 23.17 18.56 -42.41
CA LEU A 508 22.04 17.70 -42.10
C LEU A 508 22.52 16.27 -41.78
N LYS A 509 22.17 15.81 -40.58
CA LYS A 509 22.45 14.46 -40.10
C LYS A 509 21.21 13.86 -39.47
N LEU A 510 20.85 12.66 -39.92
CA LEU A 510 19.75 11.87 -39.36
C LEU A 510 20.33 10.74 -38.52
N SER A 511 19.78 10.55 -37.32
CA SER A 511 20.18 9.49 -36.40
C SER A 511 18.96 8.85 -35.72
N ILE A 512 19.15 7.64 -35.20
CA ILE A 512 18.15 6.94 -34.40
C ILE A 512 18.51 7.12 -32.93
N VAL A 513 17.48 7.38 -32.11
CA VAL A 513 17.63 7.61 -30.68
C VAL A 513 17.56 6.28 -29.95
N ASP A 514 18.72 5.79 -29.55
CA ASP A 514 18.87 4.48 -28.92
C ASP A 514 18.17 4.37 -27.55
N ASP A 515 17.99 5.47 -26.82
CA ASP A 515 17.27 5.52 -25.53
C ASP A 515 15.75 5.34 -25.67
N LEU A 516 15.20 5.59 -26.86
CA LEU A 516 13.79 5.37 -27.18
C LEU A 516 13.52 3.94 -27.69
N ILE A 517 14.58 3.13 -27.82
CA ILE A 517 14.50 1.72 -28.19
C ILE A 517 14.73 0.90 -26.92
N TYR A 518 13.72 0.14 -26.50
CA TYR A 518 13.78 -0.71 -25.31
C TYR A 518 12.99 -2.01 -25.54
N SER A 519 13.47 -3.09 -24.93
CA SER A 519 12.85 -4.41 -25.05
C SER A 519 11.81 -4.68 -23.96
N THR A 520 11.87 -3.93 -22.86
CA THR A 520 11.05 -4.14 -21.68
C THR A 520 10.41 -2.85 -21.20
N VAL A 521 9.14 -2.92 -20.81
CA VAL A 521 8.42 -1.88 -20.07
C VAL A 521 8.11 -2.41 -18.68
N GLU A 522 8.53 -1.70 -17.64
CA GLU A 522 8.19 -1.96 -16.25
C GLU A 522 7.19 -0.90 -15.80
N ALA A 523 5.99 -1.28 -15.37
CA ALA A 523 4.94 -0.31 -15.06
C ALA A 523 4.19 -0.66 -13.77
N GLY A 524 3.99 0.33 -12.89
CA GLY A 524 3.22 0.18 -11.65
C GLY A 524 3.89 0.83 -10.45
N TYR A 525 4.05 0.04 -9.38
CA TYR A 525 4.48 0.53 -8.06
C TYR A 525 5.61 -0.30 -7.50
N SER A 526 6.50 0.34 -6.75
CA SER A 526 7.59 -0.35 -6.05
C SER A 526 7.02 -1.45 -5.15
N LYS A 527 7.40 -2.72 -5.40
CA LYS A 527 6.90 -3.88 -4.64
C LYS A 527 7.15 -3.70 -3.14
N LYS A 528 6.12 -4.00 -2.35
CA LYS A 528 6.22 -4.17 -0.89
C LYS A 528 5.74 -5.57 -0.56
N GLU A 529 6.51 -6.28 0.25
CA GLU A 529 6.16 -7.61 0.72
C GLU A 529 5.49 -7.50 2.08
N TYR A 530 4.27 -8.01 2.16
CA TYR A 530 3.52 -8.12 3.40
C TYR A 530 3.62 -9.56 3.90
N GLY A 531 4.13 -9.72 5.12
CA GLY A 531 4.09 -11.00 5.83
C GLY A 531 2.72 -11.26 6.46
N GLU A 532 1.86 -10.24 6.46
CA GLU A 532 0.52 -10.25 7.02
C GLU A 532 -0.50 -11.00 6.14
N ILE A 533 -1.58 -11.40 6.81
CA ILE A 533 -2.74 -12.07 6.24
C ILE A 533 -3.33 -11.25 5.10
N ASP A 534 -3.68 -11.91 4.00
CA ASP A 534 -4.20 -11.30 2.76
C ASP A 534 -3.23 -10.33 2.06
N GLY A 535 -1.99 -10.18 2.55
CA GLY A 535 -0.96 -9.35 1.91
C GLY A 535 -0.63 -9.75 0.46
N ARG A 536 -0.85 -11.02 0.10
CA ARG A 536 -0.71 -11.52 -1.29
C ARG A 536 -1.81 -11.03 -2.23
N LEU A 537 -2.93 -10.54 -1.70
CA LEU A 537 -4.05 -10.00 -2.49
C LEU A 537 -3.84 -8.55 -2.89
N GLU A 538 -2.72 -7.93 -2.49
CA GLU A 538 -2.36 -6.58 -2.91
C GLU A 538 -2.22 -6.50 -4.44
N LYS A 539 -2.80 -5.44 -5.02
CA LYS A 539 -2.92 -5.22 -6.47
C LYS A 539 -1.95 -4.15 -7.00
N ASN A 540 -1.35 -3.35 -6.14
CA ASN A 540 -0.40 -2.31 -6.50
C ASN A 540 1.04 -2.84 -6.43
N PHE A 541 1.54 -3.30 -7.57
CA PHE A 541 2.86 -3.91 -7.76
C PHE A 541 3.41 -3.55 -9.16
N THR A 542 4.55 -4.12 -9.55
CA THR A 542 5.12 -3.94 -10.90
C THR A 542 4.62 -5.01 -11.87
N ASN A 543 4.20 -4.60 -13.06
CA ASN A 543 4.02 -5.47 -14.22
C ASN A 543 5.20 -5.31 -15.18
N TYR A 544 5.62 -6.43 -15.76
CA TYR A 544 6.71 -6.48 -16.73
C TYR A 544 6.16 -6.88 -18.10
N TYR A 545 6.48 -6.09 -19.11
CA TYR A 545 6.05 -6.32 -20.48
C TYR A 545 7.24 -6.41 -21.42
N SER A 546 7.21 -7.35 -22.34
CA SER A 546 8.07 -7.34 -23.53
C SER A 546 7.42 -6.52 -24.62
N THR A 547 8.23 -5.70 -25.30
CA THR A 547 7.79 -4.90 -26.45
C THR A 547 7.83 -5.68 -27.76
N GLY A 548 8.42 -6.87 -27.78
CA GLY A 548 8.70 -7.65 -29.00
C GLY A 548 9.97 -7.21 -29.74
N TYR A 549 10.61 -6.12 -29.34
CA TYR A 549 11.89 -5.66 -29.89
C TYR A 549 13.04 -6.21 -29.03
N SER A 550 13.97 -6.96 -29.63
CA SER A 550 15.07 -7.63 -28.92
C SER A 550 16.46 -7.06 -29.24
N LEU A 551 16.51 -5.91 -29.93
CA LEU A 551 17.76 -5.26 -30.36
C LEU A 551 18.61 -4.71 -29.19
N THR A 552 18.03 -4.62 -27.98
CA THR A 552 18.64 -4.04 -26.79
C THR A 552 18.04 -4.63 -25.53
N ASP A 553 18.77 -4.55 -24.42
CA ASP A 553 18.34 -4.90 -23.07
C ASP A 553 17.84 -3.68 -22.26
N LYS A 554 17.84 -2.48 -22.87
CA LYS A 554 17.29 -1.26 -22.27
C LYS A 554 15.83 -1.44 -21.87
N LYS A 555 15.46 -0.75 -20.79
CA LYS A 555 14.13 -0.81 -20.18
C LYS A 555 13.54 0.58 -19.99
N LEU A 556 12.25 0.71 -20.26
CA LEU A 556 11.46 1.86 -19.83
C LEU A 556 10.84 1.56 -18.45
N SER A 557 11.17 2.38 -17.45
CA SER A 557 10.66 2.20 -16.08
C SER A 557 9.63 3.29 -15.73
N LEU A 558 8.38 2.88 -15.59
CA LEU A 558 7.23 3.67 -15.17
C LEU A 558 6.78 3.19 -13.78
N ILE A 559 7.68 3.27 -12.81
CA ILE A 559 7.49 2.79 -11.44
C ILE A 559 7.37 3.97 -10.48
N SER A 560 6.24 4.07 -9.78
CA SER A 560 6.08 5.05 -8.71
C SER A 560 6.60 4.54 -7.37
N LYS A 561 7.22 5.45 -6.60
CA LYS A 561 7.51 5.24 -5.17
C LYS A 561 6.34 5.61 -4.26
N TYR A 562 5.47 6.50 -4.72
CA TYR A 562 4.21 6.75 -4.02
C TYR A 562 3.29 5.57 -4.26
N ARG A 563 2.42 5.29 -3.29
CA ARG A 563 1.76 3.99 -3.24
C ARG A 563 0.24 4.13 -3.19
N ALA A 564 -0.48 3.41 -4.04
CA ALA A 564 -1.94 3.32 -4.02
C ALA A 564 -2.44 2.02 -3.36
N ASP A 565 -1.56 1.27 -2.72
CA ASP A 565 -1.81 -0.10 -2.29
C ASP A 565 -2.70 -0.14 -1.03
N SER A 566 -3.87 -0.78 -1.17
CA SER A 566 -4.95 -0.72 -0.18
C SER A 566 -4.66 -1.52 1.08
N TYR A 567 -3.92 -2.62 0.97
CA TYR A 567 -3.48 -3.43 2.11
C TYR A 567 -2.35 -2.75 2.87
N GLY A 568 -1.42 -2.06 2.20
CA GLY A 568 -0.41 -1.27 2.89
C GLY A 568 -1.01 -0.14 3.71
N ILE A 569 -2.08 0.50 3.22
CA ILE A 569 -2.86 1.46 4.03
C ILE A 569 -3.42 0.75 5.28
N GLU A 570 -4.04 -0.42 5.14
CA GLU A 570 -4.59 -1.16 6.28
C GLU A 570 -3.50 -1.55 7.31
N PHE A 571 -2.40 -2.13 6.84
CA PHE A 571 -1.30 -2.58 7.71
C PHE A 571 -0.61 -1.42 8.41
N THR A 572 -0.34 -0.31 7.71
CA THR A 572 0.18 0.91 8.34
C THR A 572 -0.78 1.45 9.39
N ALA A 573 -2.09 1.47 9.09
CA ALA A 573 -3.10 1.94 10.03
C ALA A 573 -3.25 1.03 11.27
N ARG A 574 -2.82 -0.24 11.22
CA ARG A 574 -2.81 -1.15 12.40
C ARG A 574 -1.68 -0.87 13.37
N LYS A 575 -0.55 -0.37 12.86
CA LYS A 575 0.67 -0.07 13.65
C LYS A 575 0.60 1.22 14.48
N SER A 576 -0.58 1.80 14.62
CA SER A 576 -0.79 2.98 15.48
C SER A 576 -0.83 2.66 16.97
N GLU A 577 -0.85 1.39 17.37
CA GLU A 577 -0.94 0.98 18.78
C GLU A 577 0.41 1.08 19.54
N SER A 578 1.50 1.46 18.87
CA SER A 578 2.80 1.73 19.48
C SER A 578 3.43 3.02 18.93
N GLU A 579 3.10 4.16 19.53
CA GLU A 579 3.68 5.48 19.19
C GLU A 579 5.21 5.55 19.44
N THR A 580 5.77 4.62 20.20
CA THR A 580 7.19 4.63 20.61
C THR A 580 8.11 3.84 19.67
N THR A 581 7.62 3.38 18.51
CA THR A 581 8.40 2.55 17.58
C THR A 581 8.39 3.11 16.17
N ASP A 582 9.58 3.36 15.63
CA ASP A 582 9.82 3.70 14.22
C ASP A 582 9.35 2.54 13.34
N ASP A 583 8.57 2.85 12.30
CA ASP A 583 8.18 1.88 11.28
C ASP A 583 8.67 2.31 9.90
N LYS A 584 9.02 1.34 9.06
CA LYS A 584 9.45 1.60 7.68
C LYS A 584 8.38 2.33 6.85
N ALA A 585 7.11 2.24 7.24
CA ALA A 585 6.00 2.91 6.57
C ALA A 585 5.84 4.40 6.95
N ASP A 586 6.58 4.92 7.92
CA ASP A 586 6.46 6.34 8.33
C ASP A 586 6.88 7.28 7.20
N GLU A 587 7.90 6.87 6.44
CA GLU A 587 8.37 7.62 5.28
C GLU A 587 7.57 7.35 4.00
N ASP A 588 6.63 6.39 4.03
CA ASP A 588 5.83 6.06 2.85
C ASP A 588 4.76 7.14 2.62
N VAL A 589 4.60 7.53 1.35
CA VAL A 589 3.53 8.43 0.90
C VAL A 589 2.52 7.62 0.12
N PHE A 590 1.34 7.45 0.71
CA PHE A 590 0.21 6.85 0.02
C PHE A 590 -0.52 7.90 -0.81
N PHE A 591 -1.28 7.46 -1.80
CA PHE A 591 -2.25 8.30 -2.47
C PHE A 591 -3.56 7.53 -2.68
N ILE A 592 -4.66 8.26 -2.56
CA ILE A 592 -6.01 7.70 -2.50
C ILE A 592 -6.92 8.35 -3.52
N ASN A 593 -7.80 7.55 -4.11
CA ASN A 593 -8.97 8.05 -4.82
C ASN A 593 -10.10 8.25 -3.80
N TYR A 594 -10.47 9.50 -3.54
CA TYR A 594 -11.51 9.83 -2.58
C TYR A 594 -12.83 10.19 -3.29
N THR A 595 -13.93 9.98 -2.58
CA THR A 595 -15.27 10.37 -3.03
C THR A 595 -15.83 11.42 -2.08
N SER A 596 -16.44 12.45 -2.65
CA SER A 596 -17.09 13.52 -1.90
C SER A 596 -18.60 13.32 -1.91
N ASN A 597 -19.23 13.27 -0.74
CA ASN A 597 -20.68 13.31 -0.67
C ASN A 597 -21.16 14.76 -0.78
N ALA A 598 -21.76 15.13 -1.91
CA ALA A 598 -22.20 16.49 -2.19
C ALA A 598 -23.23 17.04 -1.19
N SER A 599 -24.01 16.17 -0.53
CA SER A 599 -25.03 16.57 0.44
C SER A 599 -24.48 16.86 1.82
N THR A 600 -23.40 16.16 2.23
CA THR A 600 -22.82 16.28 3.57
C THR A 600 -21.45 16.97 3.59
N GLY A 601 -20.81 17.13 2.43
CA GLY A 601 -19.42 17.59 2.31
C GLY A 601 -18.39 16.59 2.84
N VAL A 602 -18.80 15.37 3.19
CA VAL A 602 -17.92 14.36 3.77
C VAL A 602 -17.13 13.67 2.67
N ASN A 603 -15.81 13.67 2.82
CA ASN A 603 -14.90 12.93 1.95
C ASN A 603 -14.64 11.54 2.53
N SER A 604 -14.72 10.51 1.70
CA SER A 604 -14.52 9.12 2.12
C SER A 604 -13.65 8.36 1.13
N TYR A 605 -12.85 7.46 1.68
CA TYR A 605 -12.05 6.47 0.96
C TYR A 605 -12.58 5.07 1.26
N LEU A 606 -12.73 4.26 0.21
CA LEU A 606 -12.93 2.82 0.30
C LEU A 606 -11.73 2.12 -0.35
N PRO A 607 -11.24 0.99 0.17
CA PRO A 607 -10.13 0.24 -0.41
C PRO A 607 -10.25 0.01 -1.93
N LYS A 608 -11.45 -0.37 -2.40
CA LYS A 608 -11.76 -0.56 -3.83
C LYS A 608 -11.61 0.70 -4.68
N ASN A 609 -11.64 1.90 -4.10
CA ASN A 609 -11.49 3.14 -4.88
C ASN A 609 -10.11 3.19 -5.54
N ASN A 610 -9.09 2.56 -4.95
CA ASN A 610 -7.75 2.53 -5.52
C ASN A 610 -7.56 1.46 -6.62
N ASP A 611 -8.57 0.63 -6.91
CA ASP A 611 -8.52 -0.31 -8.06
C ASP A 611 -8.34 0.45 -9.39
N VAL A 612 -8.75 1.72 -9.44
CA VAL A 612 -8.51 2.65 -10.57
C VAL A 612 -7.04 2.95 -10.84
N TYR A 613 -6.15 2.62 -9.91
CA TYR A 613 -4.70 2.77 -10.01
C TYR A 613 -4.01 1.43 -10.29
N ASN A 614 -4.68 0.50 -10.98
CA ASN A 614 -4.06 -0.75 -11.41
C ASN A 614 -2.79 -0.45 -12.25
N PRO A 615 -1.70 -1.26 -12.15
CA PRO A 615 -0.47 -1.06 -12.94
C PRO A 615 -0.65 -0.88 -14.45
N SER A 616 -1.70 -1.47 -15.05
CA SER A 616 -2.06 -1.26 -16.47
C SER A 616 -2.42 0.19 -16.82
N VAL A 617 -2.86 0.98 -15.83
CA VAL A 617 -3.18 2.41 -15.99
C VAL A 617 -1.91 3.20 -16.26
N CYS A 618 -0.79 2.83 -15.66
CA CYS A 618 0.51 3.44 -15.94
C CYS A 618 0.90 3.29 -17.41
N VAL A 619 0.65 2.12 -18.01
CA VAL A 619 0.84 1.87 -19.44
C VAL A 619 -0.13 2.68 -20.28
N LYS A 620 -1.43 2.66 -19.92
CA LYS A 620 -2.49 3.36 -20.67
C LYS A 620 -2.24 4.86 -20.74
N ASN A 621 -1.90 5.50 -19.62
CA ASN A 621 -1.67 6.94 -19.56
C ASN A 621 -0.35 7.33 -20.24
N ASN A 622 0.60 6.40 -20.40
CA ASN A 622 1.86 6.64 -21.11
C ASN A 622 1.90 6.07 -22.54
N LYS A 623 0.77 5.59 -23.09
CA LYS A 623 0.74 4.88 -24.40
C LYS A 623 1.36 5.67 -25.55
N GLY A 624 1.18 6.99 -25.58
CA GLY A 624 1.71 7.83 -26.65
C GLY A 624 3.23 7.97 -26.62
N PHE A 625 3.84 7.89 -25.43
CA PHE A 625 5.29 7.83 -25.30
C PHE A 625 5.81 6.41 -25.56
N ILE A 626 5.07 5.38 -25.12
CA ILE A 626 5.49 3.99 -25.32
C ILE A 626 5.50 3.62 -26.82
N SER A 627 4.49 4.05 -27.56
CA SER A 627 4.34 3.77 -29.00
C SER A 627 5.38 4.47 -29.89
N VAL A 628 6.23 5.35 -29.35
CA VAL A 628 7.37 5.93 -30.08
C VAL A 628 8.28 4.82 -30.63
N LEU A 629 8.44 3.72 -29.89
CA LEU A 629 9.18 2.52 -30.30
C LEU A 629 8.60 1.88 -31.58
N GLY A 630 7.26 1.89 -31.71
CA GLY A 630 6.55 1.33 -32.86
C GLY A 630 6.64 2.18 -34.12
N ASN A 631 7.17 3.41 -34.02
CA ASN A 631 7.32 4.37 -35.11
C ASN A 631 6.01 4.54 -35.93
N GLY A 632 4.89 4.74 -35.23
CA GLY A 632 3.57 4.90 -35.83
C GLY A 632 2.83 3.61 -36.19
N LYS A 633 3.46 2.44 -36.03
CA LYS A 633 2.80 1.13 -36.16
C LYS A 633 2.16 0.69 -34.85
N GLU A 634 1.22 -0.23 -34.96
CA GLU A 634 0.62 -0.92 -33.82
C GLU A 634 1.70 -1.63 -33.00
N LEU A 635 1.59 -1.53 -31.68
CA LEU A 635 2.51 -2.14 -30.72
C LEU A 635 1.72 -2.99 -29.73
N THR A 636 2.07 -4.27 -29.61
CA THR A 636 1.53 -5.14 -28.58
C THR A 636 2.57 -5.37 -27.49
N LEU A 637 2.26 -4.91 -26.28
CA LEU A 637 3.03 -5.21 -25.08
C LEU A 637 2.58 -6.58 -24.54
N VAL A 638 3.48 -7.56 -24.61
CA VAL A 638 3.22 -8.91 -24.09
C VAL A 638 3.65 -8.96 -22.65
N MET A 639 2.71 -9.17 -21.72
CA MET A 639 3.05 -9.23 -20.31
C MET A 639 3.80 -10.53 -20.01
N THR A 640 5.05 -10.40 -19.54
CA THR A 640 5.96 -11.54 -19.30
C THR A 640 5.89 -12.04 -17.87
N SER A 641 5.72 -11.13 -16.91
CA SER A 641 5.62 -11.45 -15.49
C SER A 641 4.96 -10.31 -14.70
N SER A 642 4.63 -10.59 -13.44
CA SER A 642 4.21 -9.60 -12.45
C SER A 642 4.87 -9.91 -11.12
N ASP A 643 5.13 -8.87 -10.33
CA ASP A 643 5.48 -9.01 -8.91
C ASP A 643 4.28 -9.49 -8.07
N GLY A 644 3.06 -9.29 -8.58
CA GLY A 644 1.81 -9.63 -7.91
C GLY A 644 1.14 -10.90 -8.41
N ASN A 645 0.02 -11.24 -7.78
CA ASN A 645 -0.77 -12.42 -8.10
C ASN A 645 -1.91 -12.07 -9.08
N ASN A 646 -1.57 -11.54 -10.26
CA ASN A 646 -2.53 -11.25 -11.33
C ASN A 646 -2.41 -12.20 -12.52
N SER A 647 -3.46 -12.24 -13.35
CA SER A 647 -3.39 -12.89 -14.65
C SER A 647 -2.55 -12.03 -15.60
N LEU A 648 -1.67 -12.68 -16.38
CA LEU A 648 -0.94 -12.02 -17.46
C LEU A 648 -1.94 -11.45 -18.47
N ALA A 649 -1.83 -10.16 -18.77
CA ALA A 649 -2.70 -9.46 -19.70
C ALA A 649 -1.87 -8.58 -20.63
N ASN A 650 -1.94 -8.86 -21.93
CA ASN A 650 -1.27 -8.06 -22.94
C ASN A 650 -2.00 -6.72 -23.13
N VAL A 651 -1.26 -5.70 -23.54
CA VAL A 651 -1.80 -4.37 -23.85
C VAL A 651 -1.50 -4.05 -25.31
N ALA A 652 -2.55 -3.81 -26.11
CA ALA A 652 -2.41 -3.32 -27.46
C ALA A 652 -2.41 -1.78 -27.46
N ILE A 653 -1.54 -1.19 -28.27
CA ILE A 653 -1.47 0.24 -28.54
C ILE A 653 -1.67 0.43 -30.04
N ASP A 654 -2.73 1.14 -30.41
CA ASP A 654 -3.12 1.37 -31.79
C ASP A 654 -2.07 2.17 -32.58
N ALA A 655 -2.07 1.99 -33.90
CA ALA A 655 -1.24 2.77 -34.80
C ALA A 655 -1.56 4.28 -34.71
N GLY A 656 -0.52 5.13 -34.80
CA GLY A 656 -0.67 6.59 -34.78
C GLY A 656 -0.82 7.24 -33.39
N GLU A 657 -0.81 6.46 -32.31
CA GLU A 657 -0.85 6.98 -30.93
C GLU A 657 0.45 7.69 -30.51
N ASN A 658 1.53 7.53 -31.27
CA ASN A 658 2.86 8.00 -30.92
C ASN A 658 2.96 9.54 -30.90
N LEU A 659 3.52 10.07 -29.82
CA LEU A 659 3.77 11.50 -29.68
C LEU A 659 4.74 12.01 -30.76
N PHE A 660 5.76 11.21 -31.06
CA PHE A 660 6.80 11.47 -32.06
C PHE A 660 7.47 10.14 -32.46
N THR A 661 8.58 10.19 -33.21
CA THR A 661 9.33 9.01 -33.67
C THR A 661 10.68 8.90 -32.94
N ALA A 662 11.30 7.70 -32.97
CA ALA A 662 12.65 7.50 -32.44
C ALA A 662 13.77 8.04 -33.36
N VAL A 663 13.46 9.05 -34.19
CA VAL A 663 14.39 9.65 -35.16
C VAL A 663 14.74 11.06 -34.70
N GLU A 664 16.03 11.39 -34.74
CA GLU A 664 16.55 12.73 -34.51
C GLU A 664 17.23 13.28 -35.76
N ILE A 665 17.13 14.60 -35.91
CA ILE A 665 17.77 15.33 -36.98
C ILE A 665 18.61 16.46 -36.39
N GLU A 666 19.86 16.53 -36.80
CA GLU A 666 20.78 17.61 -36.52
C GLU A 666 20.97 18.44 -37.81
N LEU A 667 20.88 19.76 -37.71
CA LEU A 667 21.12 20.69 -38.82
C LEU A 667 21.52 22.07 -38.29
N SER A 668 22.23 22.84 -39.12
CA SER A 668 22.61 24.23 -38.81
C SER A 668 21.95 25.20 -39.78
N THR A 669 21.33 26.25 -39.26
CA THR A 669 20.67 27.28 -40.07
C THR A 669 21.64 28.41 -40.46
N ASP A 670 21.25 29.27 -41.39
CA ASP A 670 22.00 30.50 -41.73
C ASP A 670 21.49 31.74 -40.96
N ASP A 671 20.38 31.59 -40.25
CA ASP A 671 19.70 32.64 -39.48
C ASP A 671 19.68 32.32 -37.98
N MET A 672 19.55 33.36 -37.14
CA MET A 672 19.52 33.21 -35.67
C MET A 672 18.09 33.17 -35.09
N ALA A 673 17.05 33.15 -35.92
CA ALA A 673 15.67 33.21 -35.45
C ALA A 673 15.26 31.89 -34.79
N LEU A 674 14.58 31.99 -33.66
CA LEU A 674 13.95 30.86 -32.98
C LEU A 674 12.45 30.86 -33.30
N PRO A 675 11.76 29.72 -33.24
CA PRO A 675 10.31 29.70 -33.36
C PRO A 675 9.64 30.50 -32.24
N ASP A 676 8.53 31.16 -32.56
CA ASP A 676 7.71 31.90 -31.60
C ASP A 676 7.15 30.99 -30.49
N ASP A 677 6.75 29.76 -30.85
CA ASP A 677 6.38 28.70 -29.90
C ASP A 677 7.46 27.60 -29.90
N LEU A 678 8.19 27.50 -28.79
CA LEU A 678 9.26 26.51 -28.60
C LEU A 678 8.74 25.06 -28.49
N ASN A 679 7.45 24.87 -28.28
CA ASN A 679 6.81 23.56 -28.20
C ASN A 679 6.14 23.13 -29.52
N ALA A 680 6.10 24.02 -30.51
CA ALA A 680 5.55 23.77 -31.83
C ALA A 680 6.57 23.10 -32.78
N LEU A 681 6.08 22.71 -33.95
CA LEU A 681 6.86 22.05 -34.98
C LEU A 681 7.76 23.04 -35.72
N VAL A 682 8.99 22.59 -35.96
CA VAL A 682 9.91 23.13 -36.96
C VAL A 682 9.82 22.27 -38.21
N GLN A 683 9.69 22.91 -39.37
CA GLN A 683 9.52 22.24 -40.66
C GLN A 683 10.66 22.58 -41.62
N PHE A 684 11.14 21.59 -42.37
CA PHE A 684 12.05 21.81 -43.50
C PHE A 684 11.85 20.72 -44.57
N ASP A 685 12.27 21.02 -45.79
CA ASP A 685 12.13 20.14 -46.95
C ASP A 685 13.53 19.69 -47.43
N TYR A 686 13.72 18.39 -47.64
CA TYR A 686 15.00 17.81 -48.09
C TYR A 686 14.78 16.55 -48.94
N ASN A 687 15.46 16.46 -50.09
CA ASN A 687 15.43 15.30 -51.00
C ASN A 687 14.02 14.77 -51.35
N GLY A 688 13.05 15.67 -51.57
CA GLY A 688 11.67 15.29 -51.92
C GLY A 688 10.78 14.90 -50.74
N TYR A 689 11.28 15.06 -49.51
CA TYR A 689 10.53 14.81 -48.28
C TYR A 689 10.39 16.08 -47.46
N ARG A 690 9.27 16.19 -46.75
CA ARG A 690 9.00 17.19 -45.74
C ARG A 690 9.15 16.58 -44.36
N TYR A 691 10.01 17.17 -43.56
CA TYR A 691 10.27 16.80 -42.19
C TYR A 691 9.58 17.79 -41.26
N LYS A 692 8.91 17.27 -40.24
CA LYS A 692 8.40 18.07 -39.12
C LYS A 692 8.91 17.48 -37.83
N GLY A 693 9.46 18.32 -36.96
CA GLY A 693 9.99 17.88 -35.67
C GLY A 693 9.90 18.94 -34.59
N PHE A 694 9.96 18.49 -33.34
CA PHE A 694 9.99 19.35 -32.17
C PHE A 694 11.43 19.66 -31.78
N ILE A 695 11.68 20.83 -31.18
CA ILE A 695 13.00 21.15 -30.63
C ILE A 695 13.33 20.18 -29.49
N LYS A 696 14.43 19.43 -29.66
CA LYS A 696 15.16 18.78 -28.57
C LYS A 696 16.25 19.69 -28.06
N GLU A 697 17.03 20.25 -28.97
CA GLU A 697 18.07 21.21 -28.69
C GLU A 697 18.10 22.30 -29.76
N ALA A 698 18.32 23.54 -29.36
CA ALA A 698 18.65 24.62 -30.27
C ALA A 698 19.75 25.47 -29.62
N GLU A 699 20.93 25.49 -30.21
CA GLU A 699 22.10 26.22 -29.70
C GLU A 699 22.39 27.44 -30.59
N CYS A 700 22.49 28.61 -29.95
CA CYS A 700 22.82 29.88 -30.56
C CYS A 700 24.09 30.42 -29.91
N ARG A 701 25.17 30.62 -30.68
CA ARG A 701 26.39 31.25 -30.15
C ARG A 701 26.31 32.76 -30.26
N PHE A 702 26.58 33.46 -29.17
CA PHE A 702 26.49 34.92 -29.15
C PHE A 702 27.66 35.57 -29.88
N GLY A 703 28.88 35.04 -29.70
CA GLY A 703 30.09 35.60 -30.31
C GLY A 703 30.21 35.38 -31.82
N ARG A 704 29.58 34.35 -32.39
CA ARG A 704 29.63 34.10 -33.84
C ARG A 704 28.24 34.05 -34.45
N LEU A 705 28.02 34.86 -35.49
CA LEU A 705 26.84 34.77 -36.35
C LEU A 705 26.94 33.51 -37.24
N ASN A 706 26.66 32.35 -36.66
CA ASN A 706 26.77 31.06 -37.33
C ASN A 706 25.40 30.35 -37.51
N GLY A 707 24.31 31.10 -37.30
CA GLY A 707 22.96 30.55 -37.26
C GLY A 707 22.69 29.71 -36.00
N VAL A 708 21.57 29.00 -36.00
CA VAL A 708 21.17 28.10 -34.92
C VAL A 708 21.47 26.66 -35.29
N ASP A 709 22.17 25.96 -34.39
CA ASP A 709 22.36 24.51 -34.45
C ASP A 709 21.15 23.83 -33.81
N TYR A 710 20.31 23.19 -34.64
CA TYR A 710 19.12 22.47 -34.21
C TYR A 710 19.37 20.99 -34.07
N LYS A 711 18.80 20.42 -33.01
CA LYS A 711 18.50 19.01 -32.86
C LYS A 711 17.00 18.84 -32.70
N LEU A 712 16.36 18.17 -33.65
CA LEU A 712 14.92 18.00 -33.71
C LEU A 712 14.54 16.54 -33.44
N ILE A 713 13.51 16.33 -32.61
CA ILE A 713 12.81 15.05 -32.48
C ILE A 713 11.77 15.00 -33.59
N VAL A 714 11.91 14.05 -34.52
CA VAL A 714 11.02 13.98 -35.69
C VAL A 714 9.63 13.51 -35.27
N LYS A 715 8.61 14.29 -35.62
CA LYS A 715 7.20 13.92 -35.50
C LYS A 715 6.74 13.08 -36.67
N GLU A 716 7.02 13.56 -37.88
CA GLU A 716 6.62 12.89 -39.12
C GLU A 716 7.53 13.25 -40.29
N ILE A 717 7.56 12.35 -41.27
CA ILE A 717 8.23 12.51 -42.56
C ILE A 717 7.19 12.21 -43.64
N THR A 718 6.95 13.17 -44.54
CA THR A 718 5.95 13.05 -45.61
C THR A 718 6.59 13.31 -46.97
N THR A 719 6.09 12.66 -48.02
CA THR A 719 6.52 12.96 -49.40
C THR A 719 5.93 14.29 -49.87
N LEU A 720 6.71 15.09 -50.59
CA LEU A 720 6.31 16.39 -51.14
C LEU A 720 5.35 16.31 -52.33
#